data_AF-A0A1Y0BFZ6-F1
#
_entry.id   AF-A0A1Y0BFZ6-F1
#
_cell.length_a   1.000
_cell.length_b   1.000
_cell.length_c   1.000
_cell.angle_alpha   90.00
_cell.angle_beta   90.00
_cell.angle_gamma   90.00
#
_symmetry.space_group_name_H-M   'P 1'
#
loop_
_entity.id
_entity.type
_entity.pdbx_description
1 polymer ?
#
loop_
_entity_poly.entity_id
_entity_poly.type
_entity_poly.pdbx_seq_one_letter_code
_entity_poly.pdbx_strand_id
1 'polypeptide(L)'
;MQVMAVLQAVLAPQRDGPRDLGRAIRIFPTRRRGLRRSRCLRRLRMLWHRYGRRPSMAITQARTRGAGRIWQRVRTLCRAASVVHLAPFGAWAALWLLVGVCGCLLLPALPSLRWLLPMLGVGAVLWWRCGAMPGRGLGVVLTGLALAGVQSSWALSAQLPERWERRDLVIEGRIAGLPQAEARRTRFDFVADACPGAQTPGCGRRLQLAWYDDFGATAPGPRTQLQAGARWHLVVRLRAPRGLANPGGFDSERHALSRRVSATGYVRQVEQARALSAAAGVDGWRARMSARIAAQAPAGSQRFVRALALGDTGGLDDADWSTLRAAGLTHLIAISGFHVGLVAGFGALLAAGLWRLFPRLGRRFPRAMAAGVAAMALAAGYAVLSGFSLPTVRTLLMIAVVALARCGRRRASAAQSLALATIAVLLADPLSPLTAGFWLSFAGVGWLLWCLPRSDAPLLRQFLSAQGVATLGLLPLTVVLFGQASLAGPLANLVAIPWWSLVVVPLALLGTALEALHAGWGGWAWSLAGHAFAPSWELFGWMARSRFALWWLAEGAWYALPLALIGAFWLLLPRGVPGKALAALLWLPLLWPDTDRPAVGEATLTVLDVGQGLSVLVRTRAHALLFDTGPAVADGFDAGERVVVPALHALGVTRLDRVMVSHGDADHAGGLDAVRLGLPVLEVLSPAGAPVPLQSACRAGQAWYWDGVRFEVLHPARGFPYLGNEASCVLRVDTAHGAALLAGDIGQVIERDLLARKPGKLHAQVVLVAHHGSEESSDPGFVQATGARLALVSAGYGNRFGHPRPQIVRRWQHAGAEVLNTAESGALGVWLRADGLAVRERRRWRPRLWDAVQAKRAAGLSYRPATTRPGVP
;
A
#
# COMPACT_ATOMS: atom_id res chain seq x y z
N MET A 1 -4.25 -22.07 -1.15
CA MET A 1 -3.74 -23.46 -1.10
C MET A 1 -4.83 -24.49 -0.87
N GLN A 2 -5.71 -24.35 0.14
CA GLN A 2 -6.86 -25.26 0.33
C GLN A 2 -7.77 -25.34 -0.89
N VAL A 3 -8.12 -24.22 -1.52
CA VAL A 3 -8.83 -24.18 -2.81
C VAL A 3 -8.07 -24.93 -3.91
N MET A 4 -6.75 -24.73 -4.03
CA MET A 4 -5.95 -25.43 -5.04
C MET A 4 -5.77 -26.91 -4.72
N ALA A 5 -5.73 -27.30 -3.44
CA ALA A 5 -5.67 -28.68 -3.00
C ALA A 5 -7.01 -29.39 -3.20
N VAL A 6 -8.13 -28.72 -2.92
CA VAL A 6 -9.50 -29.18 -3.21
C VAL A 6 -9.72 -29.26 -4.72
N LEU A 7 -9.43 -28.21 -5.49
CA LEU A 7 -9.44 -28.27 -6.96
C LEU A 7 -8.45 -29.32 -7.48
N GLN A 8 -7.32 -29.56 -6.83
CA GLN A 8 -6.40 -30.61 -7.28
C GLN A 8 -6.90 -32.02 -6.93
N ALA A 9 -7.56 -32.20 -5.79
CA ALA A 9 -8.11 -33.47 -5.30
C ALA A 9 -9.42 -33.85 -6.00
N VAL A 10 -10.34 -32.91 -6.15
CA VAL A 10 -11.61 -33.07 -6.88
C VAL A 10 -11.37 -33.36 -8.36
N LEU A 11 -10.37 -32.69 -8.94
CA LEU A 11 -9.94 -32.87 -10.33
C LEU A 11 -8.83 -33.92 -10.48
N ALA A 12 -8.44 -34.64 -9.42
CA ALA A 12 -7.53 -35.77 -9.56
C ALA A 12 -8.28 -36.91 -10.27
N PRO A 13 -7.65 -37.63 -11.22
CA PRO A 13 -8.18 -38.91 -11.64
C PRO A 13 -8.25 -39.79 -10.39
N GLN A 14 -9.44 -40.34 -10.10
CA GLN A 14 -9.51 -41.42 -9.12
C GLN A 14 -8.58 -42.51 -9.63
N ARG A 15 -7.55 -42.85 -8.85
CA ARG A 15 -7.03 -44.21 -8.92
C ARG A 15 -8.21 -45.09 -8.52
N ASP A 16 -8.50 -46.07 -9.35
CA ASP A 16 -9.55 -47.04 -9.09
C ASP A 16 -9.42 -47.61 -7.67
N GLY A 17 -10.58 -47.86 -7.06
CA GLY A 17 -10.72 -48.29 -5.66
C GLY A 17 -10.09 -49.65 -5.33
N PRO A 18 -10.32 -50.14 -4.10
CA PRO A 18 -9.49 -51.14 -3.44
C PRO A 18 -9.78 -52.54 -3.98
N ARG A 19 -9.05 -52.96 -5.01
CA ARG A 19 -8.97 -54.36 -5.44
C ARG A 19 -7.55 -54.65 -5.92
N ASP A 20 -6.64 -54.85 -4.97
CA ASP A 20 -5.43 -55.66 -5.15
C ASP A 20 -4.69 -55.92 -3.81
N LEU A 21 -5.46 -56.16 -2.75
CA LEU A 21 -4.96 -56.84 -1.55
C LEU A 21 -5.24 -58.34 -1.74
N GLY A 22 -4.31 -59.04 -2.37
CA GLY A 22 -4.29 -60.50 -2.38
C GLY A 22 -4.13 -61.15 -3.75
N ARG A 23 -2.93 -61.08 -4.34
CA ARG A 23 -2.25 -62.18 -5.06
C ARG A 23 -0.98 -61.65 -5.75
N ALA A 24 0.10 -61.58 -4.98
CA ALA A 24 1.48 -61.73 -5.48
C ALA A 24 2.40 -62.05 -4.29
N ILE A 25 2.08 -63.14 -3.59
CA ILE A 25 2.94 -63.75 -2.56
C ILE A 25 3.33 -65.14 -3.08
N ARG A 26 4.64 -65.41 -3.03
CA ARG A 26 5.40 -66.64 -3.37
C ARG A 26 5.78 -66.84 -4.83
N ILE A 27 6.92 -66.25 -5.22
CA ILE A 27 8.14 -67.00 -5.55
C ILE A 27 9.32 -66.25 -4.87
N PHE A 28 10.04 -66.93 -3.97
CA PHE A 28 11.32 -66.52 -3.34
C PHE A 28 12.41 -67.50 -3.90
N PRO A 29 13.76 -67.32 -3.74
CA PRO A 29 14.42 -66.40 -2.82
C PRO A 29 15.78 -65.74 -3.23
N THR A 30 16.24 -64.83 -2.35
CA THR A 30 17.63 -64.41 -2.02
C THR A 30 18.39 -63.39 -2.89
N ARG A 31 18.62 -62.17 -2.34
CA ARG A 31 19.97 -61.67 -1.96
C ARG A 31 19.91 -60.34 -1.21
N ARG A 32 20.76 -60.27 -0.17
CA ARG A 32 20.86 -59.25 0.88
C ARG A 32 21.43 -57.91 0.40
N ARG A 33 21.06 -56.86 1.16
CA ARG A 33 21.57 -55.48 1.20
C ARG A 33 23.11 -55.39 1.15
N GLY A 34 23.64 -54.37 0.46
CA GLY A 34 25.08 -54.04 0.46
C GLY A 34 25.40 -52.61 -0.05
N LEU A 35 25.90 -51.80 0.88
CA LEU A 35 26.50 -50.47 0.78
C LEU A 35 27.16 -50.05 -0.57
N ARG A 36 26.81 -48.86 -1.07
CA ARG A 36 27.67 -48.05 -1.97
C ARG A 36 27.86 -46.63 -1.42
N ARG A 37 28.63 -46.51 -0.34
CA ARG A 37 29.29 -45.28 0.13
C ARG A 37 30.61 -45.65 0.83
N SER A 38 31.60 -46.15 0.07
CA SER A 38 32.89 -46.52 0.66
C SER A 38 34.09 -46.59 -0.30
N ARG A 39 34.11 -45.84 -1.42
CA ARG A 39 35.29 -45.78 -2.31
C ARG A 39 35.94 -44.41 -2.51
N CYS A 40 35.36 -43.32 -2.01
CA CYS A 40 36.00 -41.99 -2.06
C CYS A 40 36.70 -41.59 -0.74
N LEU A 41 36.20 -42.08 0.41
CA LEU A 41 36.72 -41.72 1.74
C LEU A 41 37.88 -42.61 2.26
N ARG A 42 38.21 -43.73 1.58
CA ARG A 42 39.38 -44.56 1.93
C ARG A 42 40.68 -44.14 1.25
N ARG A 43 40.66 -43.31 0.19
CA ARG A 43 41.88 -42.80 -0.47
C ARG A 43 42.41 -41.50 0.13
N LEU A 44 41.59 -40.71 0.80
CA LEU A 44 42.01 -39.46 1.46
C LEU A 44 42.58 -39.67 2.88
N ARG A 45 42.27 -40.79 3.55
CA ARG A 45 42.81 -41.12 4.88
C ARG A 45 44.19 -41.82 4.84
N MET A 46 44.61 -42.33 3.68
CA MET A 46 45.94 -42.92 3.47
C MET A 46 47.02 -41.89 3.07
N LEU A 47 46.62 -40.69 2.64
CA LEU A 47 47.53 -39.62 2.21
C LEU A 47 47.95 -38.67 3.33
N TRP A 48 47.26 -38.67 4.47
CA TRP A 48 47.61 -37.83 5.62
C TRP A 48 48.64 -38.50 6.56
N HIS A 49 48.78 -39.83 6.53
CA HIS A 49 49.72 -40.53 7.42
C HIS A 49 51.15 -40.68 6.89
N ARG A 50 51.48 -40.13 5.70
CA ARG A 50 52.78 -40.35 5.04
C ARG A 50 53.67 -39.11 4.87
N TYR A 51 53.29 -37.95 5.43
CA TYR A 51 54.09 -36.72 5.38
C TYR A 51 54.26 -36.08 6.75
N GLY A 52 54.99 -36.78 7.63
CA GLY A 52 55.61 -36.21 8.81
C GLY A 52 57.14 -36.31 8.68
N ARG A 53 57.80 -35.16 8.85
CA ARG A 53 59.26 -34.91 9.01
C ARG A 53 60.11 -34.67 7.74
N ARG A 54 60.85 -33.56 7.81
CA ARG A 54 61.83 -32.91 6.89
C ARG A 54 63.17 -33.70 6.82
N PRO A 55 64.27 -33.18 6.20
CA PRO A 55 64.50 -32.54 4.89
C PRO A 55 65.67 -33.18 4.09
N SER A 56 65.77 -32.99 2.75
CA SER A 56 67.04 -32.68 2.02
C SER A 56 66.92 -32.83 0.48
N MET A 57 67.69 -31.96 -0.21
CA MET A 57 68.33 -32.09 -1.54
C MET A 57 67.53 -32.42 -2.82
N ALA A 58 67.35 -31.37 -3.63
CA ALA A 58 67.85 -31.19 -5.00
C ALA A 58 67.45 -32.12 -6.18
N ILE A 59 66.78 -31.51 -7.18
CA ILE A 59 67.17 -31.42 -8.63
C ILE A 59 67.27 -32.80 -9.36
N THR A 60 66.48 -33.20 -10.38
CA THR A 60 66.12 -32.54 -11.66
C THR A 60 65.20 -33.47 -12.49
N GLN A 61 64.59 -32.92 -13.56
CA GLN A 61 64.10 -33.61 -14.77
C GLN A 61 62.85 -34.50 -14.68
N ALA A 62 61.68 -33.88 -14.91
CA ALA A 62 60.62 -34.38 -15.83
C ALA A 62 59.40 -33.43 -15.89
N ARG A 63 59.62 -32.15 -16.26
CA ARG A 63 58.60 -31.35 -16.96
C ARG A 63 58.93 -31.54 -18.44
N THR A 64 58.07 -32.14 -19.27
CA THR A 64 57.38 -31.37 -20.34
C THR A 64 56.31 -32.22 -21.09
N ARG A 65 55.51 -33.09 -20.44
CA ARG A 65 54.38 -33.76 -21.15
C ARG A 65 53.02 -33.81 -20.42
N GLY A 66 52.90 -33.22 -19.22
CA GLY A 66 51.66 -33.24 -18.41
C GLY A 66 50.81 -31.97 -18.44
N ALA A 67 51.36 -30.81 -18.80
CA ALA A 67 50.67 -29.52 -18.63
C ALA A 67 49.59 -29.24 -19.68
N GLY A 68 49.77 -29.72 -20.92
CA GLY A 68 48.81 -29.49 -22.01
C GLY A 68 47.47 -30.23 -21.84
N ARG A 69 47.49 -31.44 -21.27
CA ARG A 69 46.26 -32.24 -21.05
C ARG A 69 45.46 -31.77 -19.83
N ILE A 70 46.12 -31.20 -18.82
CA ILE A 70 45.44 -30.61 -17.66
C ILE A 70 44.81 -29.28 -18.06
N TRP A 71 45.50 -28.44 -18.83
CA TRP A 71 44.91 -27.20 -19.35
C TRP A 71 43.80 -27.44 -20.39
N GLN A 72 43.90 -28.47 -21.24
CA GLN A 72 42.79 -28.85 -22.13
C GLN A 72 41.61 -29.43 -21.37
N ARG A 73 41.82 -30.24 -20.31
CA ARG A 73 40.74 -30.75 -19.46
C ARG A 73 40.10 -29.66 -18.60
N VAL A 74 40.86 -28.67 -18.11
CA VAL A 74 40.31 -27.48 -17.45
C VAL A 74 39.57 -26.59 -18.45
N ARG A 75 40.05 -26.43 -19.69
CA ARG A 75 39.31 -25.73 -20.76
C ARG A 75 38.03 -26.44 -21.20
N THR A 76 38.01 -27.79 -21.22
CA THR A 76 36.78 -28.56 -21.52
C THR A 76 35.84 -28.64 -20.31
N LEU A 77 36.35 -28.65 -19.07
CA LEU A 77 35.53 -28.53 -17.85
C LEU A 77 34.96 -27.12 -17.67
N CYS A 78 35.68 -26.07 -18.10
CA CYS A 78 35.16 -24.69 -18.12
C CYS A 78 34.24 -24.41 -19.33
N ARG A 79 34.44 -25.06 -20.48
CA ARG A 79 33.47 -25.02 -21.60
C ARG A 79 32.24 -25.90 -21.37
N ALA A 80 32.32 -26.87 -20.46
CA ALA A 80 31.20 -27.61 -19.90
C ALA A 80 30.68 -26.95 -18.61
N ALA A 81 30.83 -25.62 -18.45
CA ALA A 81 29.88 -24.85 -17.67
C ALA A 81 28.52 -25.02 -18.35
N SER A 82 27.80 -26.05 -17.90
CA SER A 82 26.50 -26.47 -18.42
C SER A 82 25.64 -25.22 -18.58
N VAL A 83 25.45 -24.79 -19.83
CA VAL A 83 24.50 -23.73 -20.15
C VAL A 83 23.15 -24.27 -19.67
N VAL A 84 22.69 -23.75 -18.53
CA VAL A 84 21.41 -24.15 -17.96
C VAL A 84 20.36 -23.66 -18.95
N HIS A 85 19.81 -24.57 -19.73
CA HIS A 85 18.70 -24.28 -20.61
C HIS A 85 17.46 -24.05 -19.75
N LEU A 86 17.06 -22.79 -19.63
CA LEU A 86 15.82 -22.43 -18.95
C LEU A 86 14.67 -22.53 -19.93
N ALA A 87 13.53 -23.04 -19.49
CA ALA A 87 12.29 -22.95 -20.25
C ALA A 87 11.87 -21.47 -20.42
N PRO A 88 11.18 -21.10 -21.52
CA PRO A 88 10.70 -19.73 -21.71
C PRO A 88 9.66 -19.35 -20.66
N PHE A 89 8.92 -20.32 -20.14
CA PHE A 89 7.98 -20.12 -19.05
C PHE A 89 8.37 -20.99 -17.86
N GLY A 90 8.42 -20.40 -16.66
CA GLY A 90 8.81 -21.09 -15.44
C GLY A 90 9.04 -20.12 -14.28
N ALA A 91 9.38 -20.66 -13.10
CA ALA A 91 9.57 -19.87 -11.88
C ALA A 91 10.63 -18.78 -12.03
N TRP A 92 11.75 -19.10 -12.69
CA TRP A 92 12.80 -18.13 -12.95
C TRP A 92 12.38 -17.01 -13.91
N ALA A 93 11.67 -17.35 -14.99
CA ALA A 93 11.12 -16.33 -15.90
C ALA A 93 10.12 -15.42 -15.15
N ALA A 94 9.27 -15.97 -14.28
CA ALA A 94 8.37 -15.16 -13.46
C ALA A 94 9.14 -14.21 -12.52
N LEU A 95 10.20 -14.70 -11.88
CA LEU A 95 11.05 -13.89 -10.98
C LEU A 95 11.78 -12.78 -11.74
N TRP A 96 12.42 -13.08 -12.87
CA TRP A 96 13.12 -12.08 -13.68
C TRP A 96 12.17 -11.06 -14.29
N LEU A 97 10.98 -11.47 -14.69
CA LEU A 97 9.96 -10.55 -15.19
C LEU A 97 9.53 -9.59 -14.09
N LEU A 98 9.28 -10.12 -12.87
CA LEU A 98 8.97 -9.32 -11.70
C LEU A 98 10.11 -8.36 -11.35
N VAL A 99 11.37 -8.80 -11.43
CA VAL A 99 12.55 -7.93 -11.22
C VAL A 99 12.58 -6.80 -12.25
N GLY A 100 12.34 -7.09 -13.53
CA GLY A 100 12.29 -6.06 -14.58
C GLY A 100 11.16 -5.05 -14.35
N VAL A 101 9.96 -5.53 -14.04
CA VAL A 101 8.79 -4.70 -13.73
C VAL A 101 9.05 -3.82 -12.50
N CYS A 102 9.46 -4.41 -11.37
CA CYS A 102 9.78 -3.66 -10.15
C CYS A 102 10.95 -2.70 -10.36
N GLY A 103 11.96 -3.10 -11.14
CA GLY A 103 13.09 -2.25 -11.51
C GLY A 103 12.62 -0.97 -12.22
N CYS A 104 11.67 -1.08 -13.16
CA CYS A 104 11.04 0.09 -13.78
C CYS A 104 10.26 0.94 -12.78
N LEU A 105 9.43 0.29 -11.96
CA LEU A 105 8.53 0.98 -11.02
C LEU A 105 9.27 1.72 -9.88
N LEU A 106 10.52 1.34 -9.62
CA LEU A 106 11.41 1.99 -8.65
C LEU A 106 12.23 3.13 -9.25
N LEU A 107 12.18 3.35 -10.58
CA LEU A 107 12.90 4.46 -11.19
C LEU A 107 12.31 5.81 -10.74
N PRO A 108 13.14 6.84 -10.56
CA PRO A 108 12.67 8.20 -10.25
C PRO A 108 11.93 8.84 -11.44
N ALA A 109 12.32 8.49 -12.67
CA ALA A 109 11.72 8.98 -13.90
C ALA A 109 11.71 7.88 -14.97
N LEU A 110 10.74 7.95 -15.89
CA LEU A 110 10.62 6.98 -16.98
C LEU A 110 11.60 7.29 -18.12
N PRO A 111 12.24 6.26 -18.70
CA PRO A 111 12.90 6.40 -20.00
C PRO A 111 11.88 6.83 -21.07
N SER A 112 12.33 7.59 -22.07
CA SER A 112 11.46 8.01 -23.18
C SER A 112 10.97 6.80 -24.01
N LEU A 113 9.76 6.91 -24.59
CA LEU A 113 9.14 5.83 -25.39
C LEU A 113 10.05 5.32 -26.52
N ARG A 114 10.86 6.20 -27.11
CA ARG A 114 11.84 5.87 -28.15
C ARG A 114 12.85 4.78 -27.74
N TRP A 115 13.13 4.65 -26.45
CA TRP A 115 14.00 3.60 -25.91
C TRP A 115 13.21 2.39 -25.42
N LEU A 116 12.03 2.61 -24.84
CA LEU A 116 11.20 1.55 -24.29
C LEU A 116 10.67 0.60 -25.36
N LEU A 117 10.20 1.10 -26.51
CA LEU A 117 9.63 0.26 -27.57
C LEU A 117 10.67 -0.68 -28.21
N PRO A 118 11.87 -0.22 -28.65
CA PRO A 118 12.91 -1.12 -29.12
C PRO A 118 13.37 -2.11 -28.05
N MET A 119 13.50 -1.66 -26.80
CA MET A 119 13.90 -2.53 -25.68
C MET A 119 12.88 -3.64 -25.42
N LEU A 120 11.58 -3.37 -25.59
CA LEU A 120 10.54 -4.39 -25.52
C LEU A 120 10.71 -5.44 -26.61
N GLY A 121 10.96 -5.00 -27.85
CA GLY A 121 11.20 -5.88 -29.00
C GLY A 121 12.44 -6.75 -28.81
N VAL A 122 13.57 -6.14 -28.47
CA VAL A 122 14.83 -6.85 -28.18
C VAL A 122 14.66 -7.81 -27.01
N GLY A 123 14.04 -7.38 -25.91
CA GLY A 123 13.76 -8.22 -24.75
C GLY A 123 12.93 -9.45 -25.11
N ALA A 124 11.85 -9.27 -25.88
CA ALA A 124 10.98 -10.36 -26.32
C ALA A 124 11.71 -11.35 -27.25
N VAL A 125 12.54 -10.86 -28.17
CA VAL A 125 13.37 -11.71 -29.04
C VAL A 125 14.38 -12.51 -28.23
N LEU A 126 15.08 -11.87 -27.27
CA LEU A 126 16.04 -12.56 -26.39
C LEU A 126 15.36 -13.59 -25.50
N TRP A 127 14.19 -13.27 -24.95
CA TRP A 127 13.38 -14.21 -24.16
C TRP A 127 13.04 -15.45 -25.00
N TRP A 128 12.55 -15.26 -26.23
CA TRP A 128 12.11 -16.36 -27.08
C TRP A 128 13.29 -17.17 -27.66
N ARG A 129 14.29 -16.49 -28.25
CA ARG A 129 15.35 -17.12 -29.06
C ARG A 129 16.58 -17.56 -28.28
N CYS A 130 16.95 -16.91 -27.18
CA CYS A 130 18.12 -17.33 -26.41
C CYS A 130 17.75 -18.46 -25.47
N GLY A 131 18.32 -19.66 -25.67
CA GLY A 131 18.13 -20.79 -24.74
C GLY A 131 19.06 -20.75 -23.52
N ALA A 132 20.08 -19.90 -23.53
CA ALA A 132 21.10 -19.81 -22.49
C ALA A 132 20.70 -18.87 -21.34
N MET A 133 21.11 -19.22 -20.11
CA MET A 133 20.71 -18.54 -18.86
C MET A 133 20.94 -17.01 -18.83
N PRO A 134 22.12 -16.44 -19.19
CA PRO A 134 22.28 -14.99 -19.13
C PRO A 134 21.45 -14.27 -20.21
N GLY A 135 21.38 -14.82 -21.43
CA GLY A 135 20.63 -14.22 -22.53
C GLY A 135 19.12 -14.22 -22.31
N ARG A 136 18.55 -15.36 -21.90
CA ARG A 136 17.11 -15.47 -21.61
C ARG A 136 16.72 -14.64 -20.39
N GLY A 137 17.50 -14.71 -19.31
CA GLY A 137 17.24 -13.94 -18.09
C GLY A 137 17.23 -12.44 -18.37
N LEU A 138 18.24 -11.93 -19.08
CA LEU A 138 18.30 -10.53 -19.49
C LEU A 138 17.10 -10.15 -20.39
N GLY A 139 16.77 -10.99 -21.38
CA GLY A 139 15.61 -10.75 -22.25
C GLY A 139 14.31 -10.57 -21.47
N VAL A 140 14.05 -11.45 -20.49
CA VAL A 140 12.86 -11.38 -19.63
C VAL A 140 12.84 -10.13 -18.75
N VAL A 141 13.99 -9.75 -18.15
CA VAL A 141 14.11 -8.50 -17.37
C VAL A 141 13.82 -7.28 -18.24
N LEU A 142 14.42 -7.22 -19.44
CA LEU A 142 14.22 -6.12 -20.38
C LEU A 142 12.76 -6.03 -20.83
N THR A 143 12.11 -7.16 -21.13
CA THR A 143 10.67 -7.19 -21.44
C THR A 143 9.85 -6.65 -20.28
N GLY A 144 10.11 -7.08 -19.05
CA GLY A 144 9.40 -6.59 -17.86
C GLY A 144 9.56 -5.09 -17.64
N LEU A 145 10.80 -4.60 -17.74
CA LEU A 145 11.13 -3.18 -17.57
C LEU A 145 10.48 -2.34 -18.67
N ALA A 146 10.60 -2.77 -19.93
CA ALA A 146 10.05 -2.05 -21.07
C ALA A 146 8.51 -2.01 -21.02
N LEU A 147 7.88 -3.15 -20.73
CA LEU A 147 6.43 -3.27 -20.66
C LEU A 147 5.84 -2.40 -19.53
N ALA A 148 6.45 -2.44 -18.34
CA ALA A 148 6.08 -1.57 -17.23
C ALA A 148 6.27 -0.09 -17.58
N GLY A 149 7.38 0.25 -18.25
CA GLY A 149 7.67 1.61 -18.69
C GLY A 149 6.66 2.13 -19.71
N VAL A 150 6.33 1.33 -20.73
CA VAL A 150 5.33 1.69 -21.76
C VAL A 150 3.96 1.90 -21.11
N GLN A 151 3.50 0.97 -20.26
CA GLN A 151 2.21 1.12 -19.59
C GLN A 151 2.18 2.28 -18.60
N SER A 152 3.26 2.51 -17.85
CA SER A 152 3.37 3.67 -16.94
C SER A 152 3.34 4.97 -17.73
N SER A 153 4.06 5.05 -18.85
CA SER A 153 4.08 6.25 -19.69
C SER A 153 2.72 6.51 -20.35
N TRP A 154 2.03 5.48 -20.83
CA TRP A 154 0.67 5.58 -21.32
C TRP A 154 -0.30 6.07 -20.23
N ALA A 155 -0.23 5.51 -19.02
CA ALA A 155 -1.11 5.91 -17.92
C ALA A 155 -0.81 7.34 -17.41
N LEU A 156 0.46 7.76 -17.36
CA LEU A 156 0.85 9.10 -16.93
C LEU A 156 0.56 10.16 -18.00
N SER A 157 0.81 9.87 -19.28
CA SER A 157 0.43 10.77 -20.39
C SER A 157 -1.09 10.94 -20.51
N ALA A 158 -1.87 10.01 -19.95
CA ALA A 158 -3.31 10.12 -19.85
C ALA A 158 -3.79 11.05 -18.71
N GLN A 159 -2.90 11.59 -17.86
CA GLN A 159 -3.29 12.51 -16.81
C GLN A 159 -3.76 13.87 -17.36
N LEU A 160 -4.57 14.58 -16.57
CA LEU A 160 -5.05 15.91 -16.91
C LEU A 160 -3.87 16.89 -17.01
N PRO A 161 -3.67 17.58 -18.16
CA PRO A 161 -2.63 18.60 -18.28
C PRO A 161 -2.91 19.81 -17.38
N GLU A 162 -1.86 20.46 -16.88
CA GLU A 162 -1.95 21.58 -15.93
C GLU A 162 -2.80 22.76 -16.44
N ARG A 163 -2.73 23.07 -17.74
CA ARG A 163 -3.53 24.15 -18.37
C ARG A 163 -5.04 23.97 -18.22
N TRP A 164 -5.50 22.76 -17.93
CA TRP A 164 -6.91 22.40 -17.76
C TRP A 164 -7.29 22.17 -16.28
N GLU A 165 -6.34 22.20 -15.35
CA GLU A 165 -6.64 22.12 -13.93
C GLU A 165 -7.53 23.32 -13.51
N ARG A 166 -8.49 23.05 -12.62
CA ARG A 166 -9.41 24.05 -12.04
C ARG A 166 -10.36 24.75 -13.01
N ARG A 167 -10.44 24.30 -14.27
CA ARG A 167 -11.50 24.72 -15.20
C ARG A 167 -12.74 23.85 -15.01
N ASP A 168 -13.90 24.45 -15.24
CA ASP A 168 -15.16 23.73 -15.29
C ASP A 168 -15.28 23.07 -16.67
N LEU A 169 -15.47 21.75 -16.68
CA LEU A 169 -15.52 20.92 -17.87
C LEU A 169 -16.85 20.19 -17.90
N VAL A 170 -17.49 20.19 -19.06
CA VAL A 170 -18.69 19.40 -19.30
C VAL A 170 -18.27 18.01 -19.72
N ILE A 171 -18.76 17.00 -19.02
CA ILE A 171 -18.50 15.59 -19.31
C ILE A 171 -19.80 14.79 -19.31
N GLU A 172 -19.87 13.84 -20.23
CA GLU A 172 -20.93 12.83 -20.31
C GLU A 172 -20.33 11.44 -20.21
N GLY A 173 -20.96 10.57 -19.43
CA GLY A 173 -20.37 9.27 -19.17
C GLY A 173 -21.16 8.47 -18.17
N ARG A 174 -20.56 7.37 -17.73
CA ARG A 174 -21.21 6.39 -16.85
C ARG A 174 -20.51 6.29 -15.50
N ILE A 175 -21.31 6.09 -14.46
CA ILE A 175 -20.82 5.77 -13.13
C ILE A 175 -20.35 4.31 -13.13
N ALA A 176 -19.05 4.10 -12.92
CA ALA A 176 -18.44 2.79 -12.89
C ALA A 176 -18.30 2.29 -11.44
N GLY A 177 -18.75 1.06 -11.17
CA GLY A 177 -18.79 0.51 -9.82
C GLY A 177 -19.81 1.21 -8.91
N LEU A 178 -19.83 0.80 -7.64
CA LEU A 178 -20.77 1.29 -6.65
C LEU A 178 -20.29 2.63 -6.06
N PRO A 179 -21.11 3.70 -6.09
CA PRO A 179 -20.80 4.95 -5.40
C PRO A 179 -20.59 4.75 -3.90
N GLN A 180 -19.63 5.48 -3.33
CA GLN A 180 -19.34 5.51 -1.90
C GLN A 180 -20.00 6.76 -1.31
N ALA A 181 -21.13 6.57 -0.65
CA ALA A 181 -21.81 7.63 0.08
C ALA A 181 -21.12 7.85 1.43
N GLU A 182 -20.48 9.01 1.58
CA GLU A 182 -19.99 9.53 2.84
C GLU A 182 -21.03 10.53 3.41
N ALA A 183 -20.83 10.96 4.66
CA ALA A 183 -21.79 11.81 5.37
C ALA A 183 -22.15 13.09 4.60
N ARG A 184 -21.17 13.80 4.01
CA ARG A 184 -21.39 15.04 3.24
C ARG A 184 -21.01 15.02 1.77
N ARG A 185 -20.60 13.85 1.25
CA ARG A 185 -20.27 13.70 -0.17
C ARG A 185 -20.51 12.30 -0.67
N THR A 186 -20.69 12.14 -1.97
CA THR A 186 -20.67 10.83 -2.63
C THR A 186 -19.47 10.77 -3.56
N ARG A 187 -18.55 9.83 -3.33
CA ARG A 187 -17.39 9.59 -4.19
C ARG A 187 -17.67 8.44 -5.16
N PHE A 188 -17.34 8.61 -6.43
CA PHE A 188 -17.61 7.62 -7.45
C PHE A 188 -16.54 7.63 -8.54
N ASP A 189 -16.30 6.46 -9.14
CA ASP A 189 -15.48 6.37 -10.35
C ASP A 189 -16.39 6.64 -11.56
N PHE A 190 -15.93 7.46 -12.50
CA PHE A 190 -16.70 7.89 -13.66
C PHE A 190 -15.91 7.62 -14.93
N VAL A 191 -16.51 6.97 -15.92
CA VAL A 191 -15.90 6.78 -17.24
C VAL A 191 -16.54 7.80 -18.17
N ALA A 192 -15.76 8.80 -18.58
CA ALA A 192 -16.22 9.84 -19.49
C ALA A 192 -16.26 9.27 -20.91
N ASP A 193 -17.47 9.05 -21.44
CA ASP A 193 -17.68 8.49 -22.78
C ASP A 193 -17.61 9.59 -23.85
N ALA A 194 -18.15 10.78 -23.53
CA ALA A 194 -18.16 11.95 -24.41
C ALA A 194 -17.85 13.22 -23.61
N CYS A 195 -17.20 14.18 -24.27
CA CYS A 195 -16.86 15.46 -23.69
C CYS A 195 -17.24 16.50 -24.74
N PRO A 196 -18.40 17.15 -24.59
CA PRO A 196 -18.81 18.22 -25.49
C PRO A 196 -17.70 19.28 -25.57
N GLY A 197 -17.16 19.50 -26.77
CA GLY A 197 -15.98 20.33 -27.03
C GLY A 197 -14.77 19.53 -27.53
N ALA A 198 -14.32 19.82 -28.76
CA ALA A 198 -13.31 19.05 -29.51
C ALA A 198 -11.91 18.92 -28.86
N GLN A 199 -11.69 19.52 -27.68
CA GLN A 199 -10.39 19.53 -26.98
C GLN A 199 -10.48 19.21 -25.49
N THR A 200 -11.63 18.77 -24.98
CA THR A 200 -11.80 18.51 -23.53
C THR A 200 -10.98 17.30 -23.08
N PRO A 201 -9.94 17.47 -22.25
CA PRO A 201 -9.12 16.35 -21.79
C PRO A 201 -9.91 15.46 -20.82
N GLY A 202 -9.64 14.15 -20.85
CA GLY A 202 -10.31 13.17 -19.99
C GLY A 202 -11.31 12.27 -20.72
N CYS A 203 -11.58 12.52 -21.99
CA CYS A 203 -12.47 11.69 -22.81
C CYS A 203 -11.95 10.26 -23.02
N GLY A 204 -12.84 9.28 -22.86
CA GLY A 204 -12.53 7.85 -22.87
C GLY A 204 -11.73 7.38 -21.65
N ARG A 205 -11.59 8.21 -20.61
CA ARG A 205 -10.74 7.93 -19.45
C ARG A 205 -11.57 7.75 -18.17
N ARG A 206 -10.93 7.09 -17.20
CA ARG A 206 -11.50 6.89 -15.87
C ARG A 206 -11.12 8.07 -14.97
N LEU A 207 -12.14 8.75 -14.47
CA LEU A 207 -12.06 9.86 -13.53
C LEU A 207 -12.53 9.37 -12.16
N GLN A 208 -12.07 10.05 -11.11
CA GLN A 208 -12.62 9.88 -9.78
C GLN A 208 -13.23 11.20 -9.32
N LEU A 209 -14.55 11.19 -9.10
CA LEU A 209 -15.32 12.38 -8.79
C LEU A 209 -15.92 12.29 -7.40
N ALA A 210 -16.18 13.46 -6.81
CA ALA A 210 -16.96 13.61 -5.60
C ALA A 210 -18.10 14.62 -5.84
N TRP A 211 -19.28 14.33 -5.31
CA TRP A 211 -20.40 15.27 -5.30
C TRP A 211 -20.69 15.61 -3.83
N TYR A 212 -20.49 16.87 -3.47
CA TYR A 212 -20.69 17.39 -2.12
C TYR A 212 -22.12 17.92 -1.95
N ASP A 213 -22.66 17.84 -0.74
CA ASP A 213 -23.85 18.62 -0.39
C ASP A 213 -23.55 20.11 -0.35
N ASP A 214 -24.58 20.93 -0.55
CA ASP A 214 -24.47 22.37 -0.42
C ASP A 214 -24.02 22.78 1.00
N PHE A 215 -23.35 23.93 1.09
CA PHE A 215 -22.86 24.42 2.37
C PHE A 215 -24.04 24.75 3.28
N GLY A 216 -24.09 24.12 4.46
CA GLY A 216 -25.18 24.30 5.43
C GLY A 216 -26.42 23.41 5.19
N ALA A 217 -26.38 22.51 4.19
CA ALA A 217 -27.47 21.56 3.97
C ALA A 217 -27.64 20.61 5.17
N THR A 218 -28.86 20.50 5.69
CA THR A 218 -29.24 19.59 6.78
C THR A 218 -29.74 18.23 6.28
N ALA A 219 -30.02 18.12 4.97
CA ALA A 219 -30.45 16.89 4.31
C ALA A 219 -29.55 16.58 3.10
N PRO A 220 -29.33 15.29 2.77
CA PRO A 220 -28.56 14.90 1.61
C PRO A 220 -29.21 15.40 0.31
N GLY A 221 -28.43 16.05 -0.55
CA GLY A 221 -28.90 16.57 -1.84
C GLY A 221 -29.02 15.52 -2.95
N PRO A 222 -29.06 15.95 -4.22
CA PRO A 222 -29.19 15.07 -5.40
C PRO A 222 -28.10 14.00 -5.55
N ARG A 223 -26.98 14.13 -4.82
CA ARG A 223 -25.89 13.13 -4.80
C ARG A 223 -26.34 11.73 -4.36
N THR A 224 -27.47 11.61 -3.67
CA THR A 224 -28.03 10.30 -3.25
C THR A 224 -28.71 9.56 -4.41
N GLN A 225 -29.04 10.27 -5.49
CA GLN A 225 -29.61 9.71 -6.71
C GLN A 225 -28.56 9.05 -7.62
N LEU A 226 -27.27 9.16 -7.29
CA LEU A 226 -26.19 8.53 -8.04
C LEU A 226 -26.31 7.01 -7.97
N GLN A 227 -26.69 6.39 -9.08
CA GLN A 227 -26.78 4.94 -9.21
C GLN A 227 -25.66 4.39 -10.09
N ALA A 228 -25.08 3.26 -9.66
CA ALA A 228 -24.06 2.55 -10.41
C ALA A 228 -24.57 2.15 -11.81
N GLY A 229 -23.77 2.34 -12.85
CA GLY A 229 -24.14 2.05 -14.24
C GLY A 229 -25.09 3.06 -14.89
N ALA A 230 -25.54 4.10 -14.18
CA ALA A 230 -26.31 5.20 -14.78
C ALA A 230 -25.39 6.12 -15.61
N ARG A 231 -25.94 6.72 -16.67
CA ARG A 231 -25.24 7.74 -17.46
C ARG A 231 -25.64 9.13 -17.00
N TRP A 232 -24.67 10.02 -16.92
CA TRP A 232 -24.84 11.38 -16.41
C TRP A 232 -24.14 12.38 -17.30
N HIS A 233 -24.76 13.55 -17.41
CA HIS A 233 -24.16 14.79 -17.87
C HIS A 233 -23.82 15.63 -16.64
N LEU A 234 -22.53 15.95 -16.47
CA LEU A 234 -22.00 16.63 -15.30
C LEU A 234 -21.09 17.78 -15.73
N VAL A 235 -21.21 18.91 -15.03
CA VAL A 235 -20.18 19.94 -15.03
C VAL A 235 -19.23 19.63 -13.87
N VAL A 236 -17.95 19.49 -14.15
CA VAL A 236 -16.96 19.06 -13.15
C VAL A 236 -15.75 19.97 -13.15
N ARG A 237 -15.12 20.10 -11.99
CA ARG A 237 -13.79 20.72 -11.88
C ARG A 237 -12.75 19.64 -11.61
N LEU A 238 -11.86 19.45 -12.57
CA LEU A 238 -10.84 18.39 -12.52
C LEU A 238 -9.47 18.91 -12.10
N ARG A 239 -8.67 18.00 -11.54
CA ARG A 239 -7.25 18.15 -11.26
C ARG A 239 -6.50 16.84 -11.56
N ALA A 240 -5.23 16.94 -11.91
CA ALA A 240 -4.36 15.76 -11.98
C ALA A 240 -4.34 15.05 -10.62
N PRO A 241 -4.25 13.71 -10.57
CA PRO A 241 -4.13 12.99 -9.31
C PRO A 241 -2.87 13.45 -8.59
N ARG A 242 -3.04 14.06 -7.41
CA ARG A 242 -1.97 14.54 -6.55
C ARG A 242 -2.29 14.20 -5.11
N GLY A 243 -1.30 13.69 -4.40
CA GLY A 243 -1.42 13.24 -3.02
C GLY A 243 -0.65 14.10 -2.04
N LEU A 244 -0.83 13.81 -0.76
CA LEU A 244 0.02 14.31 0.30
C LEU A 244 1.23 13.37 0.45
N ALA A 245 2.41 13.91 0.73
CA ALA A 245 3.64 13.12 0.79
C ALA A 245 4.26 13.15 2.19
N ASN A 246 3.86 12.20 3.05
CA ASN A 246 4.32 12.08 4.43
C ASN A 246 4.96 10.71 4.74
N PRO A 247 5.78 10.60 5.80
CA PRO A 247 6.12 9.32 6.43
C PRO A 247 4.85 8.55 6.81
N GLY A 248 4.80 7.23 6.60
CA GLY A 248 3.62 6.40 6.92
C GLY A 248 2.33 6.68 6.13
N GLY A 249 2.28 7.74 5.32
CA GLY A 249 1.07 8.18 4.64
C GLY A 249 0.64 7.32 3.44
N PHE A 250 -0.66 7.33 3.14
CA PHE A 250 -1.22 6.68 1.97
C PHE A 250 -0.80 7.39 0.66
N ASP A 251 -0.16 6.65 -0.24
CA ASP A 251 0.23 7.17 -1.56
C ASP A 251 -0.96 7.14 -2.54
N SER A 252 -1.71 8.25 -2.60
CA SER A 252 -2.85 8.38 -3.52
C SER A 252 -2.44 8.48 -4.99
N GLU A 253 -1.22 8.93 -5.30
CA GLU A 253 -0.70 9.03 -6.68
C GLU A 253 -0.40 7.62 -7.22
N ARG A 254 0.26 6.77 -6.41
CA ARG A 254 0.44 5.34 -6.70
C ARG A 254 -0.90 4.64 -6.87
N HIS A 255 -1.85 4.92 -5.98
CA HIS A 255 -3.18 4.34 -6.07
C HIS A 255 -3.90 4.75 -7.36
N ALA A 256 -3.87 6.04 -7.73
CA ALA A 256 -4.44 6.55 -8.97
C ALA A 256 -3.79 5.91 -10.21
N LEU A 257 -2.46 5.82 -10.25
CA LEU A 257 -1.73 5.17 -11.33
C LEU A 257 -2.12 3.69 -11.48
N SER A 258 -2.15 2.94 -10.38
CA SER A 258 -2.52 1.51 -10.40
C SER A 258 -3.94 1.26 -10.92
N ARG A 259 -4.86 2.20 -10.67
CA ARG A 259 -6.25 2.14 -11.15
C ARG A 259 -6.46 2.87 -12.49
N ARG A 260 -5.40 3.39 -13.11
CA ARG A 260 -5.43 4.17 -14.36
C ARG A 260 -6.43 5.34 -14.29
N VAL A 261 -6.51 5.98 -13.12
CA VAL A 261 -7.32 7.18 -12.92
C VAL A 261 -6.56 8.37 -13.50
N SER A 262 -7.14 9.03 -14.50
CA SER A 262 -6.51 10.15 -15.21
C SER A 262 -6.68 11.49 -14.51
N ALA A 263 -7.76 11.66 -13.75
CA ALA A 263 -8.02 12.89 -13.01
C ALA A 263 -8.89 12.61 -11.78
N THR A 264 -8.73 13.46 -10.78
CA THR A 264 -9.67 13.55 -9.64
C THR A 264 -10.42 14.87 -9.74
N GLY A 265 -11.63 14.95 -9.20
CA GLY A 265 -12.40 16.18 -9.26
C GLY A 265 -13.68 16.14 -8.46
N TYR A 266 -14.49 17.17 -8.63
CA TYR A 266 -15.79 17.26 -8.00
C TYR A 266 -16.82 17.89 -8.94
N VAL A 267 -18.10 17.56 -8.71
CA VAL A 267 -19.23 18.10 -9.47
C VAL A 267 -19.41 19.58 -9.09
N ARG A 268 -19.61 20.41 -10.09
CA ARG A 268 -19.94 21.84 -10.02
C ARG A 268 -21.31 22.05 -10.68
N GLN A 269 -21.98 23.16 -10.36
CA GLN A 269 -23.27 23.54 -10.97
C GLN A 269 -24.26 22.36 -10.93
N VAL A 270 -24.65 22.00 -9.70
CA VAL A 270 -25.51 20.84 -9.37
C VAL A 270 -26.83 20.90 -10.15
N GLU A 271 -27.30 22.11 -10.47
CA GLU A 271 -28.53 22.39 -11.22
C GLU A 271 -28.46 21.89 -12.67
N GLN A 272 -27.27 21.76 -13.25
CA GLN A 272 -27.06 21.26 -14.61
C GLN A 272 -26.76 19.76 -14.67
N ALA A 273 -26.63 19.11 -13.52
CA ALA A 273 -26.39 17.68 -13.45
C ALA A 273 -27.68 16.93 -13.80
N ARG A 274 -27.64 16.16 -14.90
CA ARG A 274 -28.80 15.39 -15.38
C ARG A 274 -28.44 13.95 -15.66
N ALA A 275 -29.29 13.03 -15.24
CA ALA A 275 -29.21 11.63 -15.63
C ALA A 275 -29.64 11.49 -17.10
N LEU A 276 -28.76 10.96 -17.94
CA LEU A 276 -29.02 10.69 -19.35
C LEU A 276 -29.69 9.32 -19.56
N SER A 277 -29.39 8.36 -18.69
CA SER A 277 -30.03 7.04 -18.70
C SER A 277 -30.02 6.41 -17.31
N ALA A 278 -31.04 5.59 -17.03
CA ALA A 278 -31.14 4.82 -15.81
C ALA A 278 -29.99 3.82 -15.64
N ALA A 279 -29.83 3.32 -14.41
CA ALA A 279 -28.82 2.32 -14.04
C ALA A 279 -28.98 1.01 -14.81
N ALA A 280 -28.01 0.72 -15.68
CA ALA A 280 -28.01 -0.47 -16.53
C ALA A 280 -26.79 -1.37 -16.27
N GLY A 281 -26.84 -2.56 -16.86
CA GLY A 281 -25.75 -3.53 -16.83
C GLY A 281 -25.45 -4.12 -15.45
N VAL A 282 -24.26 -4.68 -15.32
CA VAL A 282 -23.80 -5.39 -14.12
C VAL A 282 -23.77 -4.46 -12.91
N ASP A 283 -23.27 -3.23 -13.07
CA ASP A 283 -23.18 -2.27 -11.98
C ASP A 283 -24.57 -1.83 -11.48
N GLY A 284 -25.52 -1.58 -12.39
CA GLY A 284 -26.91 -1.29 -12.00
C GLY A 284 -27.59 -2.48 -11.31
N TRP A 285 -27.33 -3.71 -11.76
CA TRP A 285 -27.81 -4.91 -11.08
C TRP A 285 -27.20 -5.05 -9.67
N ARG A 286 -25.89 -4.80 -9.53
CA ARG A 286 -25.19 -4.83 -8.23
C ARG A 286 -25.75 -3.80 -7.27
N ALA A 287 -26.03 -2.58 -7.72
CA ALA A 287 -26.64 -1.54 -6.89
C ALA A 287 -28.04 -1.96 -6.37
N ARG A 288 -28.89 -2.50 -7.26
CA ARG A 288 -30.21 -3.02 -6.86
C ARG A 288 -30.09 -4.16 -5.85
N MET A 289 -29.21 -5.12 -6.11
CA MET A 289 -28.99 -6.25 -5.21
C MET A 289 -28.47 -5.78 -3.84
N SER A 290 -27.55 -4.81 -3.83
CA SER A 290 -27.02 -4.23 -2.60
C SER A 290 -28.10 -3.54 -1.76
N ALA A 291 -28.99 -2.78 -2.39
CA ALA A 291 -30.14 -2.16 -1.73
C ALA A 291 -31.10 -3.21 -1.15
N ARG A 292 -31.37 -4.30 -1.88
CA ARG A 292 -32.22 -5.40 -1.38
C ARG A 292 -31.61 -6.14 -0.19
N ILE A 293 -30.30 -6.40 -0.22
CA ILE A 293 -29.59 -6.95 0.95
C ILE A 293 -29.70 -5.99 2.13
N ALA A 294 -29.50 -4.68 1.90
CA ALA A 294 -29.61 -3.68 2.96
C ALA A 294 -31.00 -3.67 3.63
N ALA A 295 -32.06 -3.93 2.85
CA ALA A 295 -33.44 -3.93 3.34
C ALA A 295 -33.86 -5.25 4.02
N GLN A 296 -33.28 -6.39 3.63
CA GLN A 296 -33.72 -7.72 4.09
C GLN A 296 -32.77 -8.39 5.09
N ALA A 297 -31.49 -8.00 5.11
CA ALA A 297 -30.53 -8.54 6.07
C ALA A 297 -30.75 -7.94 7.47
N PRO A 298 -30.32 -8.63 8.55
CA PRO A 298 -30.55 -8.18 9.91
C PRO A 298 -29.81 -6.88 10.20
N ALA A 299 -30.46 -5.99 10.95
CA ALA A 299 -29.88 -4.72 11.39
C ALA A 299 -28.52 -4.94 12.05
N GLY A 300 -27.55 -4.07 11.76
CA GLY A 300 -26.18 -4.18 12.28
C GLY A 300 -25.28 -5.20 11.56
N SER A 301 -25.80 -6.11 10.75
CA SER A 301 -24.99 -7.06 9.95
C SER A 301 -25.08 -6.82 8.44
N GLN A 302 -26.11 -6.10 7.99
CA GLN A 302 -26.39 -5.83 6.57
C GLN A 302 -25.19 -5.29 5.78
N ARG A 303 -24.38 -4.42 6.37
CA ARG A 303 -23.18 -3.85 5.73
C ARG A 303 -22.09 -4.89 5.45
N PHE A 304 -21.93 -5.87 6.34
CA PHE A 304 -20.98 -6.97 6.15
C PHE A 304 -21.50 -7.99 5.14
N VAL A 305 -22.80 -8.31 5.17
CA VAL A 305 -23.41 -9.21 4.17
C VAL A 305 -23.30 -8.63 2.76
N ARG A 306 -23.56 -7.32 2.60
CA ARG A 306 -23.35 -6.58 1.33
C ARG A 306 -21.90 -6.67 0.86
N ALA A 307 -20.94 -6.45 1.75
CA ALA A 307 -19.52 -6.53 1.44
C ALA A 307 -19.09 -7.94 1.01
N LEU A 308 -19.54 -8.97 1.73
CA LEU A 308 -19.19 -10.37 1.46
C LEU A 308 -19.87 -10.94 0.20
N ALA A 309 -21.10 -10.52 -0.10
CA ALA A 309 -21.86 -10.99 -1.25
C ALA A 309 -21.46 -10.29 -2.58
N LEU A 310 -21.34 -8.96 -2.56
CA LEU A 310 -21.22 -8.12 -3.77
C LEU A 310 -19.93 -7.30 -3.83
N GLY A 311 -19.16 -7.27 -2.74
CA GLY A 311 -17.97 -6.42 -2.61
C GLY A 311 -18.32 -4.97 -2.32
N ASP A 312 -19.54 -4.71 -1.83
CA ASP A 312 -19.98 -3.38 -1.47
C ASP A 312 -19.56 -3.04 -0.04
N THR A 313 -18.47 -2.29 0.08
CA THR A 313 -17.97 -1.78 1.36
C THR A 313 -18.49 -0.39 1.70
N GLY A 314 -19.41 0.18 0.91
CA GLY A 314 -19.89 1.56 1.09
C GLY A 314 -20.73 1.76 2.36
N GLY A 315 -21.19 0.69 3.00
CA GLY A 315 -21.90 0.74 4.27
C GLY A 315 -21.03 0.56 5.51
N LEU A 316 -19.70 0.38 5.38
CA LEU A 316 -18.77 0.23 6.50
C LEU A 316 -18.25 1.59 6.94
N ASP A 317 -18.37 1.90 8.22
CA ASP A 317 -17.86 3.13 8.81
C ASP A 317 -16.39 3.02 9.25
N ASP A 318 -15.81 4.13 9.72
CA ASP A 318 -14.41 4.16 10.15
C ASP A 318 -14.14 3.30 11.40
N ALA A 319 -15.15 3.09 12.24
CA ALA A 319 -15.08 2.22 13.42
C ALA A 319 -15.05 0.72 13.02
N ASP A 320 -15.78 0.33 11.98
CA ASP A 320 -15.70 -1.00 11.39
C ASP A 320 -14.32 -1.24 10.82
N TRP A 321 -13.77 -0.26 10.07
CA TRP A 321 -12.44 -0.38 9.48
C TRP A 321 -11.35 -0.44 10.55
N SER A 322 -11.44 0.33 11.63
CA SER A 322 -10.49 0.27 12.74
C SER A 322 -10.52 -1.09 13.43
N THR A 323 -11.72 -1.65 13.67
CA THR A 323 -11.91 -2.99 14.25
C THR A 323 -11.35 -4.08 13.34
N LEU A 324 -11.63 -4.02 12.03
CA LEU A 324 -11.10 -4.98 11.05
C LEU A 324 -9.57 -4.92 10.95
N ARG A 325 -8.97 -3.73 11.01
CA ARG A 325 -7.51 -3.55 11.03
C ARG A 325 -6.91 -4.14 12.30
N ALA A 326 -7.47 -3.81 13.46
CA ALA A 326 -7.03 -4.29 14.76
C ALA A 326 -7.14 -5.82 14.90
N ALA A 327 -8.21 -6.43 14.37
CA ALA A 327 -8.40 -7.88 14.35
C ALA A 327 -7.66 -8.60 13.19
N GLY A 328 -7.01 -7.87 12.27
CA GLY A 328 -6.32 -8.46 11.11
C GLY A 328 -7.23 -9.07 10.04
N LEU A 329 -8.51 -8.70 10.01
CA LEU A 329 -9.57 -9.33 9.17
C LEU A 329 -9.95 -8.52 7.93
N THR A 330 -9.33 -7.36 7.69
CA THR A 330 -9.59 -6.48 6.53
C THR A 330 -9.62 -7.21 5.19
N HIS A 331 -8.74 -8.22 5.03
CA HIS A 331 -8.58 -8.98 3.80
C HIS A 331 -9.71 -10.00 3.53
N LEU A 332 -10.52 -10.36 4.55
CA LEU A 332 -11.66 -11.25 4.37
C LEU A 332 -12.90 -10.51 3.88
N ILE A 333 -13.16 -9.32 4.43
CA ILE A 333 -14.29 -8.46 4.02
C ILE A 333 -14.10 -7.91 2.60
N ALA A 334 -12.88 -7.51 2.25
CA ALA A 334 -12.56 -7.07 0.89
C ALA A 334 -12.38 -8.28 -0.04
N ILE A 335 -13.50 -8.88 -0.49
CA ILE A 335 -13.62 -10.11 -1.32
C ILE A 335 -12.27 -10.78 -1.60
N SER A 336 -11.98 -11.81 -0.83
CA SER A 336 -10.71 -12.52 -0.95
C SER A 336 -10.68 -13.43 -2.18
N GLY A 337 -9.48 -13.71 -2.68
CA GLY A 337 -9.28 -14.79 -3.67
C GLY A 337 -9.68 -16.17 -3.15
N PHE A 338 -9.76 -16.35 -1.83
CA PHE A 338 -10.29 -17.57 -1.24
C PHE A 338 -11.78 -17.75 -1.57
N HIS A 339 -12.60 -16.69 -1.51
CA HIS A 339 -14.03 -16.76 -1.85
C HIS A 339 -14.26 -17.15 -3.31
N VAL A 340 -13.54 -16.51 -4.24
CA VAL A 340 -13.56 -16.88 -5.68
C VAL A 340 -13.17 -18.35 -5.86
N GLY A 341 -12.13 -18.76 -5.13
CA GLY A 341 -11.63 -20.11 -5.14
C GLY A 341 -12.63 -21.16 -4.63
N LEU A 342 -13.38 -20.83 -3.58
CA LEU A 342 -14.45 -21.67 -3.03
C LEU A 342 -15.56 -21.86 -4.06
N VAL A 343 -16.01 -20.76 -4.68
CA VAL A 343 -17.04 -20.78 -5.73
C VAL A 343 -16.58 -21.62 -6.93
N ALA A 344 -15.33 -21.46 -7.37
CA ALA A 344 -14.74 -22.28 -8.42
C ALA A 344 -14.65 -23.77 -8.03
N GLY A 345 -14.25 -24.05 -6.78
CA GLY A 345 -14.19 -25.41 -6.22
C GLY A 345 -15.56 -26.07 -6.18
N PHE A 346 -16.60 -25.33 -5.80
CA PHE A 346 -17.99 -25.77 -5.83
C PHE A 346 -18.43 -26.12 -7.25
N GLY A 347 -18.10 -25.29 -8.24
CA GLY A 347 -18.38 -25.59 -9.65
C GLY A 347 -17.70 -26.87 -10.15
N ALA A 348 -16.43 -27.07 -9.76
CA ALA A 348 -15.72 -28.31 -10.07
C ALA A 348 -16.36 -29.54 -9.40
N LEU A 349 -16.80 -29.42 -8.14
CA LEU A 349 -17.48 -30.48 -7.40
C LEU A 349 -18.85 -30.82 -8.01
N LEU A 350 -19.64 -29.80 -8.37
CA LEU A 350 -20.94 -29.97 -9.01
C LEU A 350 -20.79 -30.73 -10.33
N ALA A 351 -19.87 -30.30 -11.19
CA ALA A 351 -19.57 -31.00 -12.43
C ALA A 351 -19.06 -32.44 -12.19
N ALA A 352 -18.21 -32.64 -11.18
CA ALA A 352 -17.75 -33.99 -10.83
C ALA A 352 -18.90 -34.89 -10.35
N GLY A 353 -19.85 -34.36 -9.58
CA GLY A 353 -21.05 -35.05 -9.13
C GLY A 353 -21.99 -35.41 -10.28
N LEU A 354 -22.28 -34.46 -11.17
CA LEU A 354 -23.08 -34.70 -12.37
C LEU A 354 -22.48 -35.78 -13.28
N TRP A 355 -21.15 -35.81 -13.43
CA TRP A 355 -20.47 -36.87 -14.19
C TRP A 355 -20.49 -38.24 -13.50
N ARG A 356 -20.65 -38.29 -12.18
CA ARG A 356 -20.85 -39.53 -11.44
C ARG A 356 -22.29 -40.03 -11.58
N LEU A 357 -23.26 -39.13 -11.55
CA LEU A 357 -24.68 -39.45 -11.73
C LEU A 357 -25.01 -39.86 -13.17
N PHE A 358 -24.35 -39.25 -14.16
CA PHE A 358 -24.54 -39.55 -15.59
C PHE A 358 -23.24 -39.98 -16.28
N PRO A 359 -22.74 -41.22 -16.06
CA PRO A 359 -21.46 -41.67 -16.61
C PRO A 359 -21.35 -41.62 -18.14
N ARG A 360 -22.48 -41.64 -18.86
CA ARG A 360 -22.54 -41.52 -20.33
C ARG A 360 -21.91 -40.22 -20.84
N LEU A 361 -21.96 -39.14 -20.06
CA LEU A 361 -21.32 -37.86 -20.40
C LEU A 361 -19.79 -37.96 -20.46
N GLY A 362 -19.20 -38.85 -19.65
CA GLY A 362 -17.76 -39.11 -19.64
C GLY A 362 -17.20 -39.67 -20.94
N ARG A 363 -18.05 -40.25 -21.80
CA ARG A 363 -17.65 -40.73 -23.14
C ARG A 363 -17.48 -39.60 -24.16
N ARG A 364 -18.20 -38.48 -23.98
CA ARG A 364 -18.14 -37.31 -24.87
C ARG A 364 -17.18 -36.25 -24.36
N PHE A 365 -17.18 -36.01 -23.05
CA PHE A 365 -16.38 -34.94 -22.45
C PHE A 365 -15.70 -35.43 -21.15
N PRO A 366 -14.36 -35.41 -21.06
CA PRO A 366 -13.65 -35.88 -19.88
C PRO A 366 -14.05 -35.10 -18.62
N ARG A 367 -14.31 -35.81 -17.51
CA ARG A 367 -14.72 -35.22 -16.22
C ARG A 367 -13.79 -34.09 -15.75
N ALA A 368 -12.49 -34.24 -15.93
CA ALA A 368 -11.51 -33.23 -15.52
C ALA A 368 -11.64 -31.92 -16.33
N MET A 369 -12.02 -32.00 -17.61
CA MET A 369 -12.28 -30.83 -18.45
C MET A 369 -13.61 -30.19 -18.06
N ALA A 370 -14.67 -30.99 -17.86
CA ALA A 370 -15.97 -30.54 -17.37
C ALA A 370 -15.85 -29.71 -16.09
N ALA A 371 -15.13 -30.27 -15.11
CA ALA A 371 -14.96 -29.63 -13.83
C ALA A 371 -14.01 -28.41 -13.89
N GLY A 372 -13.05 -28.38 -14.82
CA GLY A 372 -12.24 -27.19 -15.10
C GLY A 372 -13.06 -26.06 -15.73
N VAL A 373 -13.92 -26.38 -16.69
CA VAL A 373 -14.83 -25.42 -17.35
C VAL A 373 -15.88 -24.89 -16.36
N ALA A 374 -16.48 -25.76 -15.54
CA ALA A 374 -17.44 -25.34 -14.52
C ALA A 374 -16.81 -24.44 -13.45
N ALA A 375 -15.59 -24.78 -13.01
CA ALA A 375 -14.82 -23.92 -12.10
C ALA A 375 -14.55 -22.54 -12.71
N MET A 376 -14.17 -22.50 -13.99
CA MET A 376 -13.95 -21.25 -14.73
C MET A 376 -15.24 -20.43 -14.84
N ALA A 377 -16.34 -21.07 -15.25
CA ALA A 377 -17.63 -20.40 -15.44
C ALA A 377 -18.14 -19.77 -14.14
N LEU A 378 -18.11 -20.49 -13.03
CA LEU A 378 -18.53 -19.94 -11.73
C LEU A 378 -17.55 -18.88 -11.20
N ALA A 379 -16.23 -19.06 -11.39
CA ALA A 379 -15.25 -18.04 -11.01
C ALA A 379 -15.46 -16.74 -11.82
N ALA A 380 -15.72 -16.85 -13.13
CA ALA A 380 -16.02 -15.72 -13.99
C ALA A 380 -17.33 -15.06 -13.61
N GLY A 381 -18.38 -15.84 -13.32
CA GLY A 381 -19.65 -15.34 -12.80
C GLY A 381 -19.45 -14.55 -11.52
N TYR A 382 -18.70 -15.08 -10.55
CA TYR A 382 -18.39 -14.37 -9.31
C TYR A 382 -17.53 -13.12 -9.53
N ALA A 383 -16.57 -13.16 -10.47
CA ALA A 383 -15.80 -11.99 -10.85
C ALA A 383 -16.71 -10.87 -11.41
N VAL A 384 -17.70 -11.21 -12.25
CA VAL A 384 -18.73 -10.28 -12.74
C VAL A 384 -19.55 -9.72 -11.58
N LEU A 385 -20.06 -10.58 -10.69
CA LEU A 385 -20.85 -10.16 -9.52
C LEU A 385 -20.09 -9.19 -8.60
N SER A 386 -18.78 -9.38 -8.48
CA SER A 386 -17.88 -8.50 -7.71
C SER A 386 -17.45 -7.22 -8.44
N GLY A 387 -17.88 -7.01 -9.69
CA GLY A 387 -17.48 -5.86 -10.51
C GLY A 387 -16.03 -5.91 -11.01
N PHE A 388 -15.48 -7.12 -11.24
CA PHE A 388 -14.10 -7.34 -11.67
C PHE A 388 -13.05 -6.65 -10.77
N SER A 389 -13.25 -6.70 -9.45
CA SER A 389 -12.26 -6.22 -8.50
C SER A 389 -10.88 -6.86 -8.76
N LEU A 390 -9.79 -6.12 -8.52
CA LEU A 390 -8.43 -6.61 -8.78
C LEU A 390 -8.10 -7.95 -8.08
N PRO A 391 -8.57 -8.24 -6.84
CA PRO A 391 -8.40 -9.57 -6.24
C PRO A 391 -9.12 -10.69 -7.00
N THR A 392 -10.33 -10.44 -7.52
CA THR A 392 -11.11 -11.46 -8.22
C THR A 392 -10.55 -11.77 -9.60
N VAL A 393 -10.11 -10.75 -10.35
CA VAL A 393 -9.44 -10.93 -11.66
C VAL A 393 -8.16 -11.76 -11.53
N ARG A 394 -7.31 -11.49 -10.54
CA ARG A 394 -6.07 -12.26 -10.33
C ARG A 394 -6.35 -13.72 -10.01
N THR A 395 -7.36 -13.97 -9.18
CA THR A 395 -7.75 -15.34 -8.84
C THR A 395 -8.37 -16.07 -10.03
N LEU A 396 -9.20 -15.37 -10.82
CA LEU A 396 -9.75 -15.89 -12.07
C LEU A 396 -8.64 -16.31 -13.04
N LEU A 397 -7.61 -15.47 -13.21
CA LEU A 397 -6.44 -15.79 -14.03
C LEU A 397 -5.66 -17.00 -13.49
N MET A 398 -5.47 -17.11 -12.18
CA MET A 398 -4.86 -18.29 -11.55
C MET A 398 -5.67 -19.57 -11.84
N ILE A 399 -7.00 -19.50 -11.70
CA ILE A 399 -7.91 -20.62 -12.02
C ILE A 399 -7.84 -20.94 -13.52
N ALA A 400 -7.74 -19.93 -14.39
CA ALA A 400 -7.63 -20.10 -15.83
C ALA A 400 -6.37 -20.86 -16.22
N VAL A 401 -5.22 -20.46 -15.69
CA VAL A 401 -3.96 -21.16 -15.92
C VAL A 401 -4.06 -22.63 -15.52
N VAL A 402 -4.68 -22.92 -14.38
CA VAL A 402 -4.84 -24.30 -13.88
C VAL A 402 -5.83 -25.09 -14.74
N ALA A 403 -6.96 -24.51 -15.10
CA ALA A 403 -7.97 -25.12 -15.95
C ALA A 403 -7.41 -25.42 -17.35
N LEU A 404 -6.72 -24.45 -17.98
CA LEU A 404 -6.07 -24.60 -19.28
C LEU A 404 -4.97 -25.65 -19.26
N ALA A 405 -4.12 -25.68 -18.22
CA ALA A 405 -3.08 -26.70 -18.09
C ALA A 405 -3.68 -28.11 -18.03
N ARG A 406 -4.81 -28.28 -17.34
CA ARG A 406 -5.53 -29.56 -17.26
C ARG A 406 -6.25 -29.93 -18.55
N CYS A 407 -6.92 -28.99 -19.20
CA CYS A 407 -7.55 -29.22 -20.51
C CYS A 407 -6.50 -29.58 -21.58
N GLY A 408 -5.31 -28.97 -21.52
CA GLY A 408 -4.16 -29.35 -22.35
C GLY A 408 -3.49 -30.66 -21.95
N ARG A 409 -4.03 -31.41 -20.98
CA ARG A 409 -3.49 -32.66 -20.41
C ARG A 409 -2.03 -32.54 -19.93
N ARG A 410 -1.57 -31.33 -19.60
CA ARG A 410 -0.23 -31.07 -19.09
C ARG A 410 -0.20 -31.19 -17.57
N ARG A 411 0.79 -31.90 -17.04
CA ARG A 411 1.04 -31.96 -15.60
C ARG A 411 1.81 -30.72 -15.16
N ALA A 412 1.11 -29.66 -14.79
CA ALA A 412 1.71 -28.49 -14.16
C ALA A 412 1.81 -28.72 -12.64
N SER A 413 3.01 -28.53 -12.07
CA SER A 413 3.16 -28.45 -10.62
C SER A 413 2.51 -27.17 -10.08
N ALA A 414 2.14 -27.14 -8.80
CA ALA A 414 1.54 -25.93 -8.21
C ALA A 414 2.45 -24.70 -8.33
N ALA A 415 3.77 -24.89 -8.20
CA ALA A 415 4.76 -23.83 -8.40
C ALA A 415 4.82 -23.34 -9.86
N GLN A 416 4.69 -24.25 -10.84
CA GLN A 416 4.59 -23.87 -12.25
C GLN A 416 3.30 -23.11 -12.55
N SER A 417 2.17 -23.54 -11.99
CA SER A 417 0.90 -22.81 -12.11
C SER A 417 0.99 -21.41 -11.50
N LEU A 418 1.63 -21.27 -10.33
CA LEU A 418 1.87 -19.97 -9.71
C LEU A 418 2.76 -19.10 -10.60
N ALA A 419 3.87 -19.64 -11.11
CA ALA A 419 4.77 -18.91 -12.00
C ALA A 419 4.09 -18.44 -13.29
N LEU A 420 3.31 -19.31 -13.93
CA LEU A 420 2.53 -18.97 -15.13
C LEU A 420 1.48 -17.90 -14.83
N ALA A 421 0.80 -17.98 -13.68
CA ALA A 421 -0.14 -16.95 -13.25
C ALA A 421 0.56 -15.61 -12.99
N THR A 422 1.74 -15.61 -12.36
CA THR A 422 2.55 -14.39 -12.17
C THR A 422 2.92 -13.78 -13.52
N ILE A 423 3.41 -14.59 -14.47
CA ILE A 423 3.75 -14.12 -15.82
C ILE A 423 2.51 -13.54 -16.51
N ALA A 424 1.38 -14.25 -16.51
CA ALA A 424 0.15 -13.78 -17.14
C ALA A 424 -0.34 -12.45 -16.55
N VAL A 425 -0.32 -12.31 -15.22
CA VAL A 425 -0.71 -11.07 -14.54
C VAL A 425 0.24 -9.93 -14.86
N LEU A 426 1.56 -10.15 -14.84
CA LEU A 426 2.54 -9.09 -15.14
C LEU A 426 2.54 -8.68 -16.62
N LEU A 427 2.25 -9.60 -17.54
CA LEU A 427 2.11 -9.29 -18.96
C LEU A 427 0.82 -8.49 -19.25
N ALA A 428 -0.28 -8.83 -18.56
CA ALA A 428 -1.55 -8.12 -18.70
C ALA A 428 -1.53 -6.75 -18.00
N ASP A 429 -1.03 -6.72 -16.75
CA ASP A 429 -1.01 -5.55 -15.89
C ASP A 429 0.33 -5.46 -15.10
N PRO A 430 1.40 -4.91 -15.71
CA PRO A 430 2.68 -4.68 -15.07
C PRO A 430 2.60 -3.65 -13.93
N LEU A 431 1.51 -2.91 -13.78
CA LEU A 431 1.30 -1.99 -12.66
C LEU A 431 0.77 -2.71 -11.40
N SER A 432 0.37 -3.97 -11.51
CA SER A 432 -0.18 -4.74 -10.39
C SER A 432 0.73 -4.83 -9.14
N PRO A 433 2.09 -4.85 -9.23
CA PRO A 433 2.97 -4.83 -8.05
C PRO A 433 2.89 -3.55 -7.21
N LEU A 434 2.30 -2.46 -7.74
CA LEU A 434 2.02 -1.24 -6.96
C LEU A 434 0.92 -1.44 -5.91
N THR A 435 0.16 -2.53 -6.01
CA THR A 435 -0.89 -2.87 -5.04
C THR A 435 -0.38 -3.86 -4.00
N ALA A 436 -0.71 -3.64 -2.72
CA ALA A 436 -0.39 -4.59 -1.66
C ALA A 436 -0.98 -5.98 -1.92
N GLY A 437 -2.17 -6.02 -2.56
CA GLY A 437 -2.85 -7.26 -2.92
C GLY A 437 -1.99 -8.21 -3.75
N PHE A 438 -1.18 -7.71 -4.70
CA PHE A 438 -0.26 -8.53 -5.50
C PHE A 438 0.66 -9.36 -4.61
N TRP A 439 1.42 -8.68 -3.74
CA TRP A 439 2.38 -9.30 -2.85
C TRP A 439 1.74 -10.28 -1.87
N LEU A 440 0.67 -9.88 -1.20
CA LEU A 440 -0.02 -10.74 -0.22
C LEU A 440 -0.57 -12.02 -0.87
N SER A 441 -1.01 -11.96 -2.14
CA SER A 441 -1.51 -13.14 -2.85
C SER A 441 -0.39 -14.05 -3.33
N PHE A 442 0.56 -13.52 -4.11
CA PHE A 442 1.61 -14.35 -4.74
C PHE A 442 2.66 -14.81 -3.72
N ALA A 443 3.12 -13.93 -2.83
CA ALA A 443 4.06 -14.32 -1.78
C ALA A 443 3.38 -15.25 -0.76
N GLY A 444 2.12 -15.00 -0.40
CA GLY A 444 1.38 -15.85 0.53
C GLY A 444 1.21 -17.28 0.00
N VAL A 445 0.79 -17.43 -1.27
CA VAL A 445 0.73 -18.75 -1.91
C VAL A 445 2.11 -19.36 -2.06
N GLY A 446 3.14 -18.56 -2.40
CA GLY A 446 4.53 -19.01 -2.50
C GLY A 446 5.05 -19.62 -1.19
N TRP A 447 4.86 -18.93 -0.06
CA TRP A 447 5.24 -19.41 1.27
C TRP A 447 4.55 -20.72 1.63
N LEU A 448 3.23 -20.79 1.40
CA LEU A 448 2.47 -22.01 1.68
C LEU A 448 2.95 -23.18 0.82
N LEU A 449 3.18 -22.98 -0.48
CA LEU A 449 3.67 -24.03 -1.37
C LEU A 449 5.09 -24.51 -1.02
N TRP A 450 5.93 -23.62 -0.49
CA TRP A 450 7.30 -23.95 -0.07
C TRP A 450 7.32 -24.72 1.26
N CYS A 451 6.61 -24.21 2.27
CA CYS A 451 6.69 -24.74 3.64
C CYS A 451 5.75 -25.93 3.90
N LEU A 452 4.67 -26.08 3.13
CA LEU A 452 3.64 -27.10 3.35
C LEU A 452 3.53 -28.03 2.14
N PRO A 453 4.49 -28.94 1.95
CA PRO A 453 4.32 -30.03 1.01
C PRO A 453 3.13 -30.90 1.45
N ARG A 454 2.51 -31.60 0.49
CA ARG A 454 1.40 -32.51 0.76
C ARG A 454 1.81 -33.52 1.84
N SER A 455 1.01 -33.61 2.90
CA SER A 455 1.25 -34.45 4.06
C SER A 455 -0.05 -35.12 4.46
N ASP A 456 0.05 -36.34 4.99
CA ASP A 456 -1.09 -37.09 5.55
C ASP A 456 -1.43 -36.65 6.98
N ALA A 457 -0.87 -35.52 7.44
CA ALA A 457 -1.16 -34.97 8.76
C ALA A 457 -2.66 -34.64 8.93
N PRO A 458 -3.20 -34.63 10.17
CA PRO A 458 -4.58 -34.22 10.43
C PRO A 458 -4.87 -32.82 9.89
N LEU A 459 -6.10 -32.61 9.38
CA LEU A 459 -6.54 -31.33 8.80
C LEU A 459 -6.30 -30.15 9.75
N LEU A 460 -6.55 -30.32 11.05
CA LEU A 460 -6.30 -29.29 12.06
C LEU A 460 -4.82 -28.90 12.11
N ARG A 461 -3.91 -29.87 12.11
CA ARG A 461 -2.46 -29.61 12.12
C ARG A 461 -2.00 -28.89 10.85
N GLN A 462 -2.57 -29.26 9.69
CA GLN A 462 -2.29 -28.58 8.42
C GLN A 462 -2.83 -27.15 8.39
N PHE A 463 -3.99 -26.91 9.00
CA PHE A 463 -4.58 -25.58 9.10
C PHE A 463 -3.75 -24.69 10.04
N LEU A 464 -3.40 -25.18 11.23
CA LEU A 464 -2.55 -24.47 12.19
C LEU A 464 -1.18 -24.14 11.60
N SER A 465 -0.55 -25.09 10.88
CA SER A 465 0.73 -24.82 10.22
C SER A 465 0.60 -23.81 9.08
N ALA A 466 -0.50 -23.83 8.32
CA ALA A 466 -0.79 -22.82 7.29
C ALA A 466 -0.93 -21.42 7.90
N GLN A 467 -1.61 -21.28 9.04
CA GLN A 467 -1.69 -20.00 9.75
C GLN A 467 -0.32 -19.51 10.23
N GLY A 468 0.48 -20.40 10.81
CA GLY A 468 1.84 -20.05 11.26
C GLY A 468 2.74 -19.60 10.11
N VAL A 469 2.73 -20.33 8.98
CA VAL A 469 3.51 -19.98 7.78
C VAL A 469 3.04 -18.66 7.18
N ALA A 470 1.72 -18.46 7.04
CA ALA A 470 1.17 -17.22 6.49
C ALA A 470 1.50 -16.02 7.40
N THR A 471 1.36 -16.18 8.71
CA THR A 471 1.69 -15.13 9.69
C THR A 471 3.16 -14.76 9.61
N LEU A 472 4.08 -15.72 9.78
CA LEU A 472 5.52 -15.44 9.80
C LEU A 472 6.06 -15.00 8.44
N GLY A 473 5.59 -15.62 7.35
CA GLY A 473 6.06 -15.33 6.01
C GLY A 473 5.56 -13.99 5.44
N LEU A 474 4.36 -13.56 5.84
CA LEU A 474 3.78 -12.29 5.36
C LEU A 474 3.99 -11.12 6.32
N LEU A 475 4.36 -11.34 7.59
CA LEU A 475 4.53 -10.24 8.56
C LEU A 475 5.44 -9.12 8.04
N PRO A 476 6.64 -9.40 7.48
CA PRO A 476 7.51 -8.34 6.97
C PRO A 476 6.86 -7.50 5.87
N LEU A 477 6.09 -8.15 4.98
CA LEU A 477 5.36 -7.46 3.93
C LEU A 477 4.20 -6.63 4.49
N THR A 478 3.44 -7.16 5.45
CA THR A 478 2.33 -6.41 6.05
C THR A 478 2.80 -5.18 6.80
N VAL A 479 3.90 -5.27 7.55
CA VAL A 479 4.48 -4.13 8.28
C VAL A 479 4.91 -3.03 7.31
N VAL A 480 5.64 -3.37 6.25
CA VAL A 480 6.13 -2.36 5.28
C VAL A 480 4.99 -1.78 4.42
N LEU A 481 3.97 -2.58 4.10
CA LEU A 481 2.85 -2.14 3.26
C LEU A 481 1.81 -1.32 4.02
N PHE A 482 1.63 -1.56 5.32
CA PHE A 482 0.55 -0.98 6.12
C PHE A 482 1.01 -0.19 7.36
N GLY A 483 2.29 -0.22 7.72
CA GLY A 483 2.84 0.47 8.91
C GLY A 483 2.40 -0.13 10.26
N GLN A 484 1.70 -1.27 10.22
CA GLN A 484 1.06 -1.87 11.38
C GLN A 484 1.04 -3.40 11.28
N ALA A 485 0.96 -4.06 12.43
CA ALA A 485 0.78 -5.50 12.56
C ALA A 485 -0.32 -5.79 13.59
N SER A 486 -1.17 -6.78 13.30
CA SER A 486 -2.15 -7.26 14.26
C SER A 486 -1.63 -8.53 14.94
N LEU A 487 -1.44 -8.48 16.27
CA LEU A 487 -1.10 -9.68 17.07
C LEU A 487 -2.35 -10.53 17.33
N ALA A 488 -3.53 -9.91 17.30
CA ALA A 488 -4.82 -10.59 17.37
C ALA A 488 -5.13 -11.35 16.06
N GLY A 489 -4.59 -10.89 14.94
CA GLY A 489 -4.81 -11.41 13.59
C GLY A 489 -4.70 -12.93 13.44
N PRO A 490 -3.60 -13.57 13.86
CA PRO A 490 -3.46 -15.02 13.76
C PRO A 490 -4.55 -15.78 14.51
N LEU A 491 -4.94 -15.30 15.69
CA LEU A 491 -6.00 -15.92 16.50
C LEU A 491 -7.38 -15.68 15.88
N ALA A 492 -7.66 -14.45 15.44
CA ALA A 492 -8.91 -14.10 14.78
C ALA A 492 -9.09 -14.92 13.49
N ASN A 493 -8.02 -15.08 12.69
CA ASN A 493 -8.03 -15.86 11.45
C ASN A 493 -8.30 -17.35 11.66
N LEU A 494 -7.95 -17.92 12.82
CA LEU A 494 -8.28 -19.32 13.13
C LEU A 494 -9.78 -19.59 13.16
N VAL A 495 -10.56 -18.59 13.61
CA VAL A 495 -12.01 -18.67 13.71
C VAL A 495 -12.69 -18.08 12.48
N ALA A 496 -12.27 -16.87 12.07
CA ALA A 496 -12.91 -16.11 11.00
C ALA A 496 -12.82 -16.82 9.64
N ILE A 497 -11.68 -17.39 9.27
CA ILE A 497 -11.51 -18.05 7.96
C ILE A 497 -12.48 -19.22 7.77
N PRO A 498 -12.52 -20.24 8.65
CA PRO A 498 -13.47 -21.34 8.48
C PRO A 498 -14.91 -20.86 8.62
N TRP A 499 -15.22 -19.99 9.60
CA TRP A 499 -16.58 -19.56 9.86
C TRP A 499 -17.14 -18.67 8.75
N TRP A 500 -16.47 -17.57 8.43
CA TRP A 500 -16.96 -16.61 7.43
C TRP A 500 -16.94 -17.23 6.04
N SER A 501 -15.89 -17.96 5.68
CA SER A 501 -15.78 -18.46 4.31
C SER A 501 -16.58 -19.73 4.05
N LEU A 502 -16.87 -20.58 5.05
CA LEU A 502 -17.65 -21.82 4.84
C LEU A 502 -19.12 -21.70 5.25
N VAL A 503 -19.49 -20.68 6.04
CA VAL A 503 -20.88 -20.48 6.49
C VAL A 503 -21.44 -19.17 5.97
N VAL A 504 -20.87 -18.03 6.38
CA VAL A 504 -21.44 -16.70 6.08
C VAL A 504 -21.44 -16.40 4.57
N VAL A 505 -20.31 -16.59 3.89
CA VAL A 505 -20.17 -16.30 2.46
C VAL A 505 -21.09 -17.20 1.63
N PRO A 506 -21.13 -18.54 1.80
CA PRO A 506 -22.06 -19.39 1.06
C PRO A 506 -23.53 -18.98 1.25
N LEU A 507 -23.95 -18.64 2.47
CA LEU A 507 -25.31 -18.16 2.73
C LEU A 507 -25.59 -16.82 2.03
N ALA A 508 -24.63 -15.89 2.07
CA ALA A 508 -24.74 -14.60 1.41
C ALA A 508 -24.84 -14.73 -0.11
N LEU A 509 -24.06 -15.64 -0.71
CA LEU A 509 -24.10 -15.94 -2.14
C LEU A 509 -25.35 -16.73 -2.53
N LEU A 510 -25.82 -17.64 -1.68
CA LEU A 510 -27.07 -18.36 -1.89
C LEU A 510 -28.25 -17.38 -1.92
N GLY A 511 -28.34 -16.46 -0.95
CA GLY A 511 -29.37 -15.42 -0.96
C GLY A 511 -29.30 -14.57 -2.22
N THR A 512 -28.09 -14.21 -2.66
CA THR A 512 -27.88 -13.44 -3.90
C THR A 512 -28.32 -14.22 -5.15
N ALA A 513 -28.04 -15.52 -5.21
CA ALA A 513 -28.43 -16.37 -6.32
C ALA A 513 -29.96 -16.60 -6.35
N LEU A 514 -30.57 -16.87 -5.19
CA LEU A 514 -32.02 -17.04 -5.08
C LEU A 514 -32.77 -15.77 -5.43
N GLU A 515 -32.32 -14.62 -4.94
CA GLU A 515 -32.89 -13.31 -5.28
C GLU A 515 -32.79 -13.00 -6.78
N ALA A 516 -31.72 -13.47 -7.44
CA ALA A 516 -31.55 -13.32 -8.87
C ALA A 516 -32.52 -14.19 -9.68
N LEU A 517 -32.99 -15.32 -9.12
CA LEU A 517 -34.00 -16.18 -9.75
C LEU A 517 -35.41 -15.62 -9.57
N HIS A 518 -35.75 -15.17 -8.35
CA HIS A 518 -37.02 -14.54 -8.05
C HIS A 518 -36.87 -13.55 -6.89
N ALA A 519 -37.45 -12.36 -7.05
CA ALA A 519 -37.37 -11.32 -6.02
C ALA A 519 -38.04 -11.78 -4.71
N GLY A 520 -37.36 -11.60 -3.58
CA GLY A 520 -37.82 -12.03 -2.25
C GLY A 520 -37.34 -13.41 -1.82
N TRP A 521 -36.80 -14.25 -2.72
CA TRP A 521 -36.29 -15.58 -2.33
C TRP A 521 -34.97 -15.52 -1.58
N GLY A 522 -34.23 -14.41 -1.66
CA GLY A 522 -32.92 -14.26 -1.01
C GLY A 522 -32.97 -13.91 0.47
N GLY A 523 -34.08 -13.36 0.96
CA GLY A 523 -34.16 -12.71 2.27
C GLY A 523 -33.80 -13.61 3.45
N TRP A 524 -34.34 -14.83 3.50
CA TRP A 524 -34.07 -15.78 4.59
C TRP A 524 -32.59 -16.18 4.66
N ALA A 525 -31.93 -16.35 3.50
CA ALA A 525 -30.54 -16.76 3.43
C ALA A 525 -29.61 -15.62 3.86
N TRP A 526 -29.91 -14.37 3.48
CA TRP A 526 -29.20 -13.19 3.99
C TRP A 526 -29.44 -12.94 5.47
N SER A 527 -30.67 -13.19 5.94
CA SER A 527 -30.99 -13.17 7.38
C SER A 527 -30.12 -14.15 8.14
N LEU A 528 -30.06 -15.40 7.70
CA LEU A 528 -29.22 -16.42 8.34
C LEU A 528 -27.74 -16.08 8.27
N ALA A 529 -27.26 -15.51 7.16
CA ALA A 529 -25.88 -15.04 7.03
C ALA A 529 -25.55 -13.95 8.06
N GLY A 530 -26.46 -12.99 8.27
CA GLY A 530 -26.31 -11.93 9.26
C GLY A 530 -26.27 -12.44 10.70
N HIS A 531 -27.19 -13.34 11.06
CA HIS A 531 -27.21 -14.00 12.37
C HIS A 531 -25.96 -14.85 12.62
N ALA A 532 -25.44 -15.53 11.59
CA ALA A 532 -24.19 -16.27 11.69
C ALA A 532 -22.98 -15.33 11.85
N PHE A 533 -23.02 -14.12 11.26
CA PHE A 533 -21.93 -13.15 11.33
C PHE A 533 -21.85 -12.46 12.71
N ALA A 534 -23.00 -12.02 13.25
CA ALA A 534 -23.11 -11.21 14.47
C ALA A 534 -22.25 -11.69 15.67
N PRO A 535 -22.31 -12.96 16.13
CA PRO A 535 -21.55 -13.39 17.31
C PRO A 535 -20.04 -13.35 17.09
N SER A 536 -19.58 -13.62 15.86
CA SER A 536 -18.16 -13.50 15.54
C SER A 536 -17.68 -12.05 15.54
N TRP A 537 -18.55 -11.11 15.14
CA TRP A 537 -18.23 -9.68 15.13
C TRP A 537 -18.06 -9.12 16.55
N GLU A 538 -18.93 -9.52 17.49
CA GLU A 538 -18.81 -9.14 18.90
C GLU A 538 -17.49 -9.63 19.52
N LEU A 539 -17.13 -10.89 19.26
CA LEU A 539 -15.85 -11.47 19.69
C LEU A 539 -14.66 -10.66 19.15
N PHE A 540 -14.66 -10.34 17.86
CA PHE A 540 -13.56 -9.59 17.25
C PHE A 540 -13.54 -8.12 17.68
N GLY A 541 -14.69 -7.51 17.97
CA GLY A 541 -14.78 -6.19 18.58
C GLY A 541 -14.17 -6.16 19.99
N TRP A 542 -14.40 -7.20 20.80
CA TRP A 542 -13.73 -7.35 22.09
C TRP A 542 -12.22 -7.52 21.94
N MET A 543 -11.77 -8.37 21.01
CA MET A 543 -10.34 -8.54 20.72
C MET A 543 -9.68 -7.24 20.24
N ALA A 544 -10.34 -6.49 19.36
CA ALA A 544 -9.84 -5.24 18.78
C ALA A 544 -9.63 -4.13 19.80
N ARG A 545 -10.44 -4.09 20.87
CA ARG A 545 -10.28 -3.12 21.97
C ARG A 545 -9.10 -3.42 22.89
N SER A 546 -8.48 -4.60 22.77
CA SER A 546 -7.31 -4.93 23.59
C SER A 546 -6.09 -4.11 23.14
N ARG A 547 -5.27 -3.65 24.09
CA ARG A 547 -4.02 -2.91 23.82
C ARG A 547 -3.00 -3.69 22.99
N PHE A 548 -3.18 -5.00 22.86
CA PHE A 548 -2.31 -5.88 22.09
C PHE A 548 -2.86 -6.16 20.69
N ALA A 549 -4.06 -5.71 20.34
CA ALA A 549 -4.68 -6.05 19.08
C ALA A 549 -3.87 -5.53 17.89
N LEU A 550 -3.51 -4.25 17.96
CA LEU A 550 -2.82 -3.53 16.89
C LEU A 550 -1.51 -2.96 17.42
N TRP A 551 -0.42 -3.25 16.73
CA TRP A 551 0.89 -2.71 17.01
C TRP A 551 1.32 -1.84 15.82
N TRP A 552 1.55 -0.56 16.09
CA TRP A 552 2.13 0.39 15.14
C TRP A 552 3.65 0.28 15.15
N LEU A 553 4.25 0.24 13.97
CA LEU A 553 5.70 0.15 13.80
C LEU A 553 6.20 1.37 13.04
N ALA A 554 7.35 1.89 13.48
CA ALA A 554 8.03 2.99 12.80
C ALA A 554 8.54 2.56 11.41
N GLU A 555 8.73 3.53 10.52
CA GLU A 555 9.23 3.27 9.17
C GLU A 555 10.70 2.80 9.24
N GLY A 556 10.93 1.53 8.89
CA GLY A 556 12.27 0.96 8.88
C GLY A 556 13.13 1.41 7.69
N ALA A 557 14.44 1.21 7.81
CA ALA A 557 15.38 1.43 6.72
C ALA A 557 15.12 0.48 5.54
N TRP A 558 15.61 0.83 4.35
CA TRP A 558 15.37 0.05 3.11
C TRP A 558 15.84 -1.41 3.21
N TYR A 559 16.88 -1.69 4.02
CA TYR A 559 17.41 -3.03 4.25
C TYR A 559 16.60 -3.85 5.27
N ALA A 560 15.68 -3.24 6.03
CA ALA A 560 14.90 -3.95 7.04
C ALA A 560 14.00 -5.03 6.42
N LEU A 561 13.35 -4.74 5.29
CA LEU A 561 12.50 -5.70 4.59
C LEU A 561 13.27 -6.93 4.09
N PRO A 562 14.35 -6.81 3.29
CA PRO A 562 15.07 -7.99 2.80
C PRO A 562 15.66 -8.82 3.94
N LEU A 563 16.19 -8.20 5.01
CA LEU A 563 16.68 -8.94 6.18
C LEU A 563 15.55 -9.69 6.89
N ALA A 564 14.39 -9.05 7.10
CA ALA A 564 13.26 -9.70 7.72
C ALA A 564 12.71 -10.86 6.87
N LEU A 565 12.69 -10.74 5.54
CA LEU A 565 12.31 -11.84 4.63
C LEU A 565 13.31 -13.01 4.69
N ILE A 566 14.62 -12.74 4.79
CA ILE A 566 15.65 -13.77 4.99
C ILE A 566 15.47 -14.43 6.37
N GLY A 567 15.20 -13.64 7.41
CA GLY A 567 14.88 -14.15 8.75
C GLY A 567 13.65 -15.05 8.74
N ALA A 568 12.57 -14.64 8.06
CA ALA A 568 11.36 -15.43 7.91
C ALA A 568 11.66 -16.75 7.19
N PHE A 569 12.45 -16.70 6.11
CA PHE A 569 12.88 -17.88 5.36
C PHE A 569 13.64 -18.87 6.26
N TRP A 570 14.62 -18.38 7.03
CA TRP A 570 15.42 -19.22 7.92
C TRP A 570 14.59 -19.80 9.07
N LEU A 571 13.70 -19.01 9.69
CA LEU A 571 12.80 -19.50 10.74
C LEU A 571 11.90 -20.63 10.24
N LEU A 572 11.43 -20.53 9.00
CA LEU A 572 10.55 -21.49 8.35
C LEU A 572 11.26 -22.71 7.74
N LEU A 573 12.60 -22.81 7.82
CA LEU A 573 13.34 -24.01 7.44
C LEU A 573 12.97 -25.23 8.32
N PRO A 574 13.33 -26.46 7.94
CA PRO A 574 13.07 -27.65 8.76
C PRO A 574 13.60 -27.53 10.20
N ARG A 575 12.97 -28.23 11.15
CA ARG A 575 13.30 -28.15 12.60
C ARG A 575 14.77 -28.47 12.94
N GLY A 576 15.45 -29.28 12.13
CA GLY A 576 16.84 -29.68 12.36
C GLY A 576 17.91 -28.65 11.94
N VAL A 577 17.52 -27.49 11.42
CA VAL A 577 18.47 -26.43 11.04
C VAL A 577 18.86 -25.62 12.28
N PRO A 578 20.16 -25.55 12.66
CA PRO A 578 20.61 -24.75 13.80
C PRO A 578 20.50 -23.25 13.52
N GLY A 579 20.58 -22.42 14.58
CA GLY A 579 20.66 -20.96 14.46
C GLY A 579 19.32 -20.24 14.21
N LYS A 580 18.18 -20.94 14.29
CA LYS A 580 16.86 -20.30 14.10
C LYS A 580 16.58 -19.15 15.08
N ALA A 581 17.03 -19.26 16.32
CA ALA A 581 16.91 -18.16 17.28
C ALA A 581 17.66 -16.91 16.81
N LEU A 582 18.84 -17.07 16.18
CA LEU A 582 19.61 -15.97 15.61
C LEU A 582 18.91 -15.36 14.38
N ALA A 583 18.14 -16.15 13.62
CA ALA A 583 17.36 -15.61 12.50
C ALA A 583 16.33 -14.56 12.92
N ALA A 584 15.83 -14.63 14.17
CA ALA A 584 14.94 -13.60 14.70
C ALA A 584 15.64 -12.22 14.86
N LEU A 585 16.98 -12.20 15.01
CA LEU A 585 17.74 -10.93 15.06
C LEU A 585 17.67 -10.17 13.73
N LEU A 586 17.47 -10.87 12.61
CA LEU A 586 17.28 -10.23 11.30
C LEU A 586 15.98 -9.43 11.20
N TRP A 587 15.06 -9.58 12.16
CA TRP A 587 13.84 -8.80 12.25
C TRP A 587 14.01 -7.51 13.06
N LEU A 588 15.11 -7.35 13.82
CA LEU A 588 15.33 -6.16 14.65
C LEU A 588 15.27 -4.85 13.87
N PRO A 589 15.87 -4.70 12.67
CA PRO A 589 15.77 -3.45 11.93
C PRO A 589 14.35 -3.10 11.46
N LEU A 590 13.46 -4.10 11.41
CA LEU A 590 12.05 -3.91 11.05
C LEU A 590 11.19 -3.63 12.29
N LEU A 591 11.39 -4.38 13.37
CA LEU A 591 10.59 -4.29 14.60
C LEU A 591 11.05 -3.17 15.54
N TRP A 592 12.32 -2.79 15.45
CA TRP A 592 12.97 -1.79 16.30
C TRP A 592 13.90 -0.89 15.49
N PRO A 593 13.36 -0.16 14.49
CA PRO A 593 14.18 0.69 13.64
C PRO A 593 14.75 1.86 14.43
N ASP A 594 15.91 2.36 13.97
CA ASP A 594 16.41 3.64 14.45
C ASP A 594 15.48 4.76 13.96
N THR A 595 15.03 5.59 14.91
CA THR A 595 14.06 6.68 14.68
C THR A 595 14.74 8.04 14.62
N ASP A 596 16.08 8.05 14.51
CA ASP A 596 16.93 9.25 14.33
C ASP A 596 16.63 10.31 15.42
N ARG A 597 16.62 9.85 16.68
CA ARG A 597 16.30 10.70 17.83
C ARG A 597 17.40 11.75 18.01
N PRO A 598 17.05 13.05 18.19
CA PRO A 598 18.03 14.10 18.48
C PRO A 598 18.90 13.78 19.69
N ALA A 599 20.13 14.29 19.70
CA ALA A 599 20.95 14.31 20.90
C ALA A 599 20.40 15.34 21.92
N VAL A 600 20.98 15.35 23.12
CA VAL A 600 20.68 16.38 24.12
C VAL A 600 21.18 17.73 23.59
N GLY A 601 20.36 18.77 23.71
CA GLY A 601 20.62 20.12 23.18
C GLY A 601 20.23 20.31 21.73
N GLU A 602 19.76 19.26 21.03
CA GLU A 602 19.34 19.28 19.64
C GLU A 602 17.81 19.13 19.51
N ALA A 603 17.25 19.64 18.40
CA ALA A 603 15.85 19.45 18.07
C ALA A 603 15.65 19.07 16.60
N THR A 604 14.58 18.34 16.32
CA THR A 604 14.12 18.06 14.96
C THR A 604 12.69 18.53 14.80
N LEU A 605 12.44 19.29 13.73
CA LEU A 605 11.12 19.75 13.33
C LEU A 605 10.70 18.98 12.09
N THR A 606 9.47 18.46 12.07
CA THR A 606 8.87 17.86 10.88
C THR A 606 7.57 18.57 10.56
N VAL A 607 7.58 19.41 9.52
CA VAL A 607 6.36 20.05 8.99
C VAL A 607 5.67 19.02 8.09
N LEU A 608 4.49 18.57 8.50
CA LEU A 608 3.73 17.58 7.78
C LEU A 608 2.99 18.23 6.59
N ASP A 609 2.95 17.52 5.46
CA ASP A 609 2.14 17.91 4.30
C ASP A 609 0.68 17.52 4.56
N VAL A 610 -0.05 18.40 5.25
CA VAL A 610 -1.47 18.21 5.60
C VAL A 610 -2.43 18.87 4.60
N GLY A 611 -1.90 19.40 3.49
CA GLY A 611 -2.66 20.23 2.55
C GLY A 611 -2.74 21.68 3.02
N GLN A 612 -3.93 22.28 2.96
CA GLN A 612 -4.15 23.63 3.47
C GLN A 612 -4.42 23.55 4.97
N GLY A 613 -3.46 24.00 5.78
CA GLY A 613 -3.47 23.91 7.23
C GLY A 613 -2.08 23.60 7.77
N LEU A 614 -1.96 23.37 9.07
CA LEU A 614 -0.67 23.24 9.73
C LEU A 614 -0.60 22.04 10.68
N SER A 615 0.52 21.32 10.65
CA SER A 615 0.92 20.40 11.71
C SER A 615 2.43 20.22 11.70
N VAL A 616 3.08 20.50 12.84
CA VAL A 616 4.53 20.44 13.01
C VAL A 616 4.86 19.60 14.22
N LEU A 617 5.58 18.50 13.99
CA LEU A 617 6.15 17.70 15.07
C LEU A 617 7.52 18.25 15.46
N VAL A 618 7.69 18.65 16.72
CA VAL A 618 8.98 19.02 17.31
C VAL A 618 9.42 17.90 18.26
N ARG A 619 10.61 17.34 18.02
CA ARG A 619 11.20 16.29 18.86
C ARG A 619 12.49 16.76 19.50
N THR A 620 12.68 16.37 20.74
CA THR A 620 13.97 16.39 21.45
C THR A 620 14.41 14.94 21.70
N ARG A 621 15.44 14.74 22.53
CA ARG A 621 15.96 13.40 22.88
C ARG A 621 14.88 12.44 23.39
N ALA A 622 14.03 12.92 24.29
CA ALA A 622 13.03 12.11 24.99
C ALA A 622 11.58 12.62 24.87
N HIS A 623 11.37 13.84 24.36
CA HIS A 623 10.05 14.48 24.34
C HIS A 623 9.57 14.78 22.91
N ALA A 624 8.26 14.83 22.75
CA ALA A 624 7.58 15.19 21.50
C ALA A 624 6.47 16.22 21.76
N LEU A 625 6.53 17.33 21.01
CA LEU A 625 5.47 18.34 20.92
C LEU A 625 4.87 18.33 19.52
N LEU A 626 3.54 18.34 19.44
CA LEU A 626 2.83 18.57 18.19
C LEU A 626 2.25 19.99 18.20
N PHE A 627 2.73 20.83 17.29
CA PHE A 627 2.20 22.18 17.07
C PHE A 627 1.20 22.14 15.92
N ASP A 628 -0.07 22.35 16.22
CA ASP A 628 -1.23 22.13 15.36
C ASP A 628 -1.41 20.70 14.83
N THR A 629 -2.66 20.38 14.50
CA THR A 629 -3.14 19.01 14.25
C THR A 629 -3.67 18.81 12.83
N GLY A 630 -3.58 19.84 11.99
CA GLY A 630 -4.01 19.84 10.61
C GLY A 630 -5.52 19.98 10.43
N PRO A 631 -5.98 20.08 9.16
CA PRO A 631 -7.36 20.30 8.82
C PRO A 631 -8.26 19.10 9.05
N ALA A 632 -9.42 19.33 9.64
CA ALA A 632 -10.53 18.39 9.61
C ALA A 632 -11.83 19.05 9.19
N VAL A 633 -12.69 18.28 8.56
CA VAL A 633 -14.08 18.63 8.30
C VAL A 633 -14.94 17.58 8.98
N ALA A 634 -15.91 17.99 9.80
CA ALA A 634 -16.69 17.13 10.70
C ALA A 634 -17.18 15.80 10.06
N ASP A 635 -17.55 15.86 8.78
CA ASP A 635 -18.13 14.73 8.02
C ASP A 635 -17.30 14.35 6.79
N GLY A 636 -16.00 14.62 6.81
CA GLY A 636 -15.16 14.58 5.62
C GLY A 636 -13.72 14.14 5.86
N PHE A 637 -12.80 14.87 5.25
CA PHE A 637 -11.39 14.57 5.38
C PHE A 637 -10.88 15.10 6.73
N ASP A 638 -10.29 14.22 7.52
CA ASP A 638 -9.55 14.54 8.73
C ASP A 638 -8.06 14.24 8.51
N ALA A 639 -7.23 15.29 8.53
CA ALA A 639 -5.78 15.16 8.41
C ALA A 639 -5.16 14.52 9.66
N GLY A 640 -5.74 14.71 10.84
CA GLY A 640 -5.35 14.06 12.09
C GLY A 640 -5.30 12.54 11.91
N GLU A 641 -6.42 11.95 11.47
CA GLU A 641 -6.53 10.49 11.27
C GLU A 641 -5.70 9.99 10.07
N ARG A 642 -5.75 10.71 8.94
CA ARG A 642 -5.23 10.22 7.65
C ARG A 642 -3.76 10.56 7.38
N VAL A 643 -3.22 11.56 8.08
CA VAL A 643 -1.89 12.11 7.85
C VAL A 643 -1.06 12.15 9.13
N VAL A 644 -1.54 12.86 10.15
CA VAL A 644 -0.77 13.16 11.35
C VAL A 644 -0.50 11.91 12.16
N VAL A 645 -1.52 11.15 12.57
CA VAL A 645 -1.36 9.92 13.36
C VAL A 645 -0.48 8.88 12.64
N PRO A 646 -0.70 8.56 11.34
CA PRO A 646 0.19 7.67 10.59
C PRO A 646 1.64 8.17 10.52
N ALA A 647 1.86 9.48 10.36
CA ALA A 647 3.19 10.07 10.33
C ALA A 647 3.88 10.00 11.70
N LEU A 648 3.16 10.27 12.79
CA LEU A 648 3.67 10.14 14.16
C LEU A 648 4.13 8.71 14.45
N HIS A 649 3.30 7.71 14.11
CA HIS A 649 3.68 6.30 14.24
C HIS A 649 4.89 5.94 13.37
N ALA A 650 4.93 6.38 12.11
CA ALA A 650 6.05 6.13 11.21
C ALA A 650 7.36 6.78 11.69
N LEU A 651 7.28 7.91 12.38
CA LEU A 651 8.43 8.59 13.01
C LEU A 651 8.78 7.99 14.40
N GLY A 652 8.05 6.98 14.86
CA GLY A 652 8.29 6.29 16.12
C GLY A 652 7.86 7.07 17.36
N VAL A 653 6.90 7.98 17.21
CA VAL A 653 6.27 8.68 18.33
C VAL A 653 5.22 7.76 18.96
N THR A 654 5.38 7.49 20.26
CA THR A 654 4.48 6.60 21.02
C THR A 654 3.58 7.35 21.99
N ARG A 655 3.91 8.61 22.30
CA ARG A 655 3.11 9.55 23.09
C ARG A 655 3.48 10.97 22.69
N LEU A 656 2.57 11.91 22.96
CA LEU A 656 2.84 13.35 22.85
C LEU A 656 2.87 13.93 24.26
N ASP A 657 4.01 14.49 24.64
CA ASP A 657 4.14 15.16 25.94
C ASP A 657 3.35 16.47 25.93
N ARG A 658 3.19 17.09 24.75
CA ARG A 658 2.34 18.27 24.58
C ARG A 658 1.79 18.39 23.16
N VAL A 659 0.54 18.81 23.06
CA VAL A 659 -0.05 19.35 21.83
C VAL A 659 -0.27 20.84 22.06
N MET A 660 0.21 21.69 21.16
CA MET A 660 -0.06 23.12 21.17
C MET A 660 -0.87 23.46 19.93
N VAL A 661 -2.13 23.84 20.14
CA VAL A 661 -2.99 24.37 19.09
C VAL A 661 -2.82 25.87 19.06
N SER A 662 -2.33 26.42 17.94
CA SER A 662 -2.07 27.84 17.78
C SER A 662 -3.36 28.64 17.96
N HIS A 663 -4.44 28.26 17.30
CA HIS A 663 -5.78 28.84 17.42
C HIS A 663 -6.85 27.81 17.00
N GLY A 664 -8.12 28.12 17.25
CA GLY A 664 -9.23 27.17 17.13
C GLY A 664 -9.78 26.91 15.72
N ASP A 665 -9.15 27.42 14.67
CA ASP A 665 -9.64 27.23 13.31
C ASP A 665 -9.45 25.78 12.85
N ALA A 666 -10.36 25.33 11.99
CA ALA A 666 -10.46 23.92 11.62
C ALA A 666 -9.21 23.41 10.86
N ASP A 667 -8.44 24.27 10.20
CA ASP A 667 -7.19 23.92 9.51
C ASP A 667 -5.95 23.80 10.42
N HIS A 668 -6.14 24.08 11.73
CA HIS A 668 -5.14 23.96 12.78
C HIS A 668 -5.58 22.98 13.87
N ALA A 669 -6.76 23.20 14.45
CA ALA A 669 -7.32 22.44 15.56
C ALA A 669 -8.12 21.19 15.12
N GLY A 670 -8.45 21.07 13.83
CA GLY A 670 -9.44 20.11 13.35
C GLY A 670 -9.06 18.65 13.64
N GLY A 671 -7.79 18.28 13.46
CA GLY A 671 -7.33 16.90 13.67
C GLY A 671 -7.12 16.49 15.14
N LEU A 672 -7.42 17.37 16.11
CA LEU A 672 -7.07 17.15 17.53
C LEU A 672 -7.72 15.89 18.10
N ASP A 673 -9.01 15.67 17.83
CA ASP A 673 -9.73 14.51 18.38
C ASP A 673 -9.18 13.20 17.82
N ALA A 674 -8.89 13.15 16.51
CA ALA A 674 -8.24 11.99 15.90
C ALA A 674 -6.85 11.72 16.49
N VAL A 675 -6.07 12.77 16.78
CA VAL A 675 -4.76 12.64 17.44
C VAL A 675 -4.91 12.07 18.86
N ARG A 676 -5.87 12.56 19.65
CA ARG A 676 -6.13 12.07 21.02
C ARG A 676 -6.64 10.63 21.05
N LEU A 677 -7.40 10.22 20.03
CA LEU A 677 -7.86 8.84 19.86
C LEU A 677 -6.72 7.92 19.40
N GLY A 678 -5.79 8.43 18.59
CA GLY A 678 -4.68 7.65 18.02
C GLY A 678 -3.50 7.45 18.98
N LEU A 679 -3.19 8.43 19.82
CA LEU A 679 -1.99 8.44 20.67
C LEU A 679 -2.27 9.08 22.04
N PRO A 680 -1.60 8.62 23.12
CA PRO A 680 -1.65 9.30 24.40
C PRO A 680 -1.11 10.73 24.31
N VAL A 681 -1.91 11.70 24.77
CA VAL A 681 -1.55 13.13 24.86
C VAL A 681 -1.56 13.54 26.33
N LEU A 682 -0.43 14.03 26.85
CA LEU A 682 -0.32 14.41 28.26
C LEU A 682 -0.88 15.81 28.53
N GLU A 683 -0.57 16.78 27.68
CA GLU A 683 -1.00 18.18 27.83
C GLU A 683 -1.46 18.78 26.50
N VAL A 684 -2.55 19.55 26.52
CA VAL A 684 -3.05 20.38 25.40
C VAL A 684 -3.04 21.85 25.80
N LEU A 685 -2.26 22.65 25.06
CA LEU A 685 -2.19 24.10 25.15
C LEU A 685 -2.93 24.76 23.98
N SER A 686 -3.67 25.84 24.26
CA SER A 686 -4.25 26.73 23.24
C SER A 686 -4.45 28.13 23.80
N PRO A 687 -4.77 29.15 22.99
CA PRO A 687 -5.08 30.49 23.50
C PRO A 687 -6.29 30.45 24.44
N ALA A 688 -6.27 31.31 25.46
CA ALA A 688 -7.43 31.45 26.34
C ALA A 688 -8.67 31.87 25.54
N GLY A 689 -9.78 31.16 25.70
CA GLY A 689 -11.03 31.42 24.98
C GLY A 689 -11.16 30.76 23.60
N ALA A 690 -10.14 30.03 23.13
CA ALA A 690 -10.25 29.25 21.91
C ALA A 690 -11.31 28.13 22.06
N PRO A 691 -12.09 27.81 21.01
CA PRO A 691 -13.12 26.75 21.04
C PRO A 691 -12.52 25.34 20.96
N VAL A 692 -11.53 25.06 21.80
CA VAL A 692 -10.76 23.81 21.83
C VAL A 692 -10.71 23.31 23.28
N PRO A 693 -10.93 22.01 23.54
CA PRO A 693 -10.83 21.46 24.89
C PRO A 693 -9.38 21.59 25.40
N LEU A 694 -9.13 22.60 26.24
CA LEU A 694 -7.80 22.97 26.74
C LEU A 694 -7.61 22.50 28.19
N GLN A 695 -6.38 22.11 28.52
CA GLN A 695 -5.96 21.88 29.92
C GLN A 695 -5.28 23.12 30.49
N SER A 696 -4.52 23.82 29.66
CA SER A 696 -3.76 25.01 30.03
C SER A 696 -3.76 26.01 28.87
N ALA A 697 -3.75 27.31 29.18
CA ALA A 697 -3.71 28.35 28.17
C ALA A 697 -2.26 28.68 27.79
N CYS A 698 -1.94 28.78 26.50
CA CYS A 698 -0.65 29.33 26.06
C CYS A 698 -0.61 30.83 26.36
N ARG A 699 0.47 31.28 26.99
CA ARG A 699 0.63 32.69 27.38
C ARG A 699 2.08 33.13 27.22
N ALA A 700 2.26 34.36 26.75
CA ALA A 700 3.55 35.00 26.61
C ALA A 700 4.36 34.93 27.92
N GLY A 701 5.62 34.51 27.81
CA GLY A 701 6.53 34.34 28.96
C GLY A 701 6.50 32.94 29.58
N GLN A 702 5.52 32.09 29.23
CA GLN A 702 5.57 30.68 29.59
C GLN A 702 6.75 30.01 28.89
N ALA A 703 7.63 29.40 29.67
CA ALA A 703 8.80 28.70 29.15
C ALA A 703 9.03 27.38 29.88
N TRP A 704 9.62 26.42 29.18
CA TRP A 704 10.03 25.14 29.74
C TRP A 704 11.27 24.61 29.03
N TYR A 705 11.92 23.62 29.63
CA TYR A 705 13.14 23.02 29.12
C TYR A 705 12.96 21.51 29.01
N TRP A 706 13.30 20.96 27.85
CA TRP A 706 13.37 19.51 27.62
C TRP A 706 14.68 19.17 26.96
N ASP A 707 15.45 18.28 27.59
CA ASP A 707 16.68 17.74 27.04
C ASP A 707 17.66 18.82 26.53
N GLY A 708 17.80 19.94 27.24
CA GLY A 708 18.67 21.05 26.84
C GLY A 708 18.09 21.99 25.77
N VAL A 709 16.85 21.78 25.34
CA VAL A 709 16.11 22.66 24.42
C VAL A 709 15.10 23.48 25.21
N ARG A 710 15.14 24.80 25.05
CA ARG A 710 14.20 25.73 25.68
C ARG A 710 13.04 26.00 24.72
N PHE A 711 11.83 25.96 25.24
CA PHE A 711 10.63 26.36 24.54
C PHE A 711 10.06 27.58 25.25
N GLU A 712 9.67 28.61 24.49
CA GLU A 712 9.15 29.86 25.04
C GLU A 712 7.96 30.35 24.20
N VAL A 713 6.82 30.58 24.85
CA VAL A 713 5.64 31.19 24.22
C VAL A 713 5.84 32.70 24.20
N LEU A 714 5.78 33.30 23.01
CA LEU A 714 5.97 34.75 22.82
C LEU A 714 4.66 35.52 22.79
N HIS A 715 3.57 34.89 22.33
CA HIS A 715 2.22 35.43 22.16
C HIS A 715 1.20 34.28 22.39
N PRO A 716 -0.01 34.51 22.92
CA PRO A 716 -0.64 35.78 23.30
C PRO A 716 -0.24 36.34 24.68
N ALA A 717 -0.26 37.67 24.84
CA ALA A 717 -0.05 38.31 26.14
C ALA A 717 -1.15 37.93 27.16
N ARG A 718 -0.86 38.04 28.46
CA ARG A 718 -1.86 37.77 29.50
C ARG A 718 -3.04 38.74 29.35
N GLY A 719 -4.26 38.20 29.27
CA GLY A 719 -5.48 38.99 29.11
C GLY A 719 -5.81 39.38 27.66
N PHE A 720 -5.00 38.93 26.68
CA PHE A 720 -5.30 39.13 25.26
C PHE A 720 -6.59 38.38 24.89
N PRO A 721 -7.58 39.05 24.24
CA PRO A 721 -8.84 38.42 23.86
C PRO A 721 -8.66 37.41 22.73
N TYR A 722 -9.52 36.39 22.66
CA TYR A 722 -9.50 35.44 21.55
C TYR A 722 -10.05 36.10 20.28
N LEU A 723 -9.15 36.45 19.36
CA LEU A 723 -9.43 37.13 18.09
C LEU A 723 -9.05 36.25 16.88
N GLY A 724 -9.36 34.95 16.96
CA GLY A 724 -9.01 33.97 15.93
C GLY A 724 -7.49 33.95 15.68
N ASN A 725 -7.09 34.14 14.42
CA ASN A 725 -5.70 34.18 13.96
C ASN A 725 -4.78 35.04 14.83
N GLU A 726 -5.23 36.23 15.23
CA GLU A 726 -4.41 37.16 16.02
C GLU A 726 -4.19 36.70 17.46
N ALA A 727 -4.94 35.70 17.95
CA ALA A 727 -4.67 35.08 19.25
C ALA A 727 -3.71 33.89 19.16
N SER A 728 -3.15 33.58 17.98
CA SER A 728 -2.32 32.40 17.74
C SER A 728 -1.18 32.26 18.77
N CYS A 729 -1.00 31.07 19.35
CA CYS A 729 0.19 30.79 20.15
C CYS A 729 1.45 30.91 19.27
N VAL A 730 2.37 31.81 19.62
CA VAL A 730 3.68 31.92 18.94
C VAL A 730 4.72 31.22 19.80
N LEU A 731 5.35 30.18 19.26
CA LEU A 731 6.31 29.35 19.98
C LEU A 731 7.72 29.52 19.41
N ARG A 732 8.67 29.86 20.29
CA ARG A 732 10.09 29.83 20.00
C ARG A 732 10.70 28.56 20.58
N VAL A 733 11.54 27.89 19.80
CA VAL A 733 12.29 26.69 20.18
C VAL A 733 13.77 26.99 20.06
N ASP A 734 14.46 27.12 21.19
CA ASP A 734 15.88 27.43 21.28
C ASP A 734 16.68 26.17 21.63
N THR A 735 17.60 25.80 20.74
CA THR A 735 18.56 24.71 20.91
C THR A 735 19.96 25.29 21.16
N ALA A 736 20.93 24.43 21.50
CA ALA A 736 22.33 24.85 21.60
C ALA A 736 22.94 25.30 20.25
N HIS A 737 22.28 24.97 19.13
CA HIS A 737 22.83 25.12 17.78
C HIS A 737 21.99 26.03 16.87
N GLY A 738 20.91 26.60 17.40
CA GLY A 738 20.00 27.48 16.66
C GLY A 738 18.60 27.53 17.25
N ALA A 739 17.74 28.33 16.63
CA ALA A 739 16.38 28.55 17.06
C ALA A 739 15.39 28.42 15.90
N ALA A 740 14.19 27.96 16.22
CA ALA A 740 13.04 27.95 15.32
C ALA A 740 11.89 28.79 15.90
N LEU A 741 11.17 29.49 15.02
CA LEU A 741 9.99 30.28 15.38
C LEU A 741 8.75 29.73 14.65
N LEU A 742 7.75 29.30 15.43
CA LEU A 742 6.46 28.81 14.95
C LEU A 742 5.40 29.88 15.23
N ALA A 743 5.01 30.61 14.19
CA ALA A 743 4.20 31.82 14.33
C ALA A 743 2.68 31.57 14.34
N GLY A 744 2.21 30.35 14.03
CA GLY A 744 0.79 30.11 13.79
C GLY A 744 0.26 31.01 12.68
N ASP A 745 -0.92 31.59 12.85
CA ASP A 745 -1.57 32.43 11.84
C ASP A 745 -1.62 33.91 12.21
N ILE A 746 -0.70 34.39 13.07
CA ILE A 746 -0.61 35.81 13.41
C ILE A 746 -0.54 36.71 12.16
N GLY A 747 -1.20 37.85 12.22
CA GLY A 747 -1.14 38.88 11.19
C GLY A 747 -0.04 39.91 11.44
N GLN A 748 0.12 40.83 10.48
CA GLN A 748 1.11 41.91 10.54
C GLN A 748 1.00 42.78 11.79
N VAL A 749 -0.21 42.92 12.37
CA VAL A 749 -0.42 43.69 13.61
C VAL A 749 0.36 43.07 14.76
N ILE A 750 0.23 41.76 14.94
CA ILE A 750 0.91 41.03 16.01
C ILE A 750 2.40 40.84 15.70
N GLU A 751 2.77 40.68 14.43
CA GLU A 751 4.18 40.67 14.01
C GLU A 751 4.89 41.99 14.38
N ARG A 752 4.23 43.14 14.17
CA ARG A 752 4.75 44.47 14.59
C ARG A 752 4.80 44.63 16.10
N ASP A 753 3.79 44.15 16.82
CA ASP A 753 3.80 44.19 18.29
C ASP A 753 4.96 43.36 18.86
N LEU A 754 5.19 42.16 18.32
CA LEU A 754 6.32 41.32 18.69
C LEU A 754 7.67 41.97 18.36
N LEU A 755 7.78 42.63 17.20
CA LEU A 755 8.96 43.39 16.81
C LEU A 755 9.24 44.55 17.77
N ALA A 756 8.20 45.29 18.16
CA ALA A 756 8.33 46.42 19.06
C ALA A 756 8.69 46.00 20.49
N ARG A 757 8.06 44.95 21.01
CA ARG A 757 8.20 44.55 22.42
C ARG A 757 9.31 43.54 22.68
N LYS A 758 9.63 42.70 21.69
CA LYS A 758 10.54 41.56 21.86
C LYS A 758 11.49 41.35 20.67
N PRO A 759 12.16 42.38 20.13
CA PRO A 759 13.00 42.26 18.94
C PRO A 759 14.13 41.22 19.10
N GLY A 760 14.77 41.19 20.27
CA GLY A 760 15.84 40.21 20.57
C GLY A 760 15.36 38.75 20.66
N LYS A 761 14.05 38.51 20.68
CA LYS A 761 13.43 37.17 20.70
C LYS A 761 12.90 36.74 19.33
N LEU A 762 13.06 37.54 18.28
CA LEU A 762 12.61 37.17 16.93
C LEU A 762 13.65 36.42 16.12
N HIS A 763 14.94 36.64 16.38
CA HIS A 763 16.01 35.99 15.63
C HIS A 763 15.91 34.46 15.73
N ALA A 764 15.71 33.79 14.60
CA ALA A 764 15.57 32.34 14.47
C ALA A 764 16.03 31.89 13.06
N GLN A 765 16.90 30.88 13.00
CA GLN A 765 17.42 30.34 11.73
C GLN A 765 16.31 29.69 10.88
N VAL A 766 15.28 29.17 11.53
CA VAL A 766 14.12 28.53 10.89
C VAL A 766 12.85 29.25 11.31
N VAL A 767 12.07 29.70 10.34
CA VAL A 767 10.75 30.31 10.62
C VAL A 767 9.68 29.52 9.87
N LEU A 768 8.63 29.15 10.58
CA LEU A 768 7.39 28.75 9.94
C LEU A 768 6.61 30.03 9.60
N VAL A 769 6.42 30.26 8.30
CA VAL A 769 5.76 31.46 7.78
C VAL A 769 4.31 31.50 8.26
N ALA A 770 3.92 32.63 8.86
CA ALA A 770 2.61 32.80 9.43
C ALA A 770 1.49 32.77 8.38
N HIS A 771 0.33 32.26 8.77
CA HIS A 771 -0.92 32.30 8.00
C HIS A 771 -0.76 31.70 6.59
N HIS A 772 0.00 30.61 6.50
CA HIS A 772 0.32 29.87 5.27
C HIS A 772 0.97 30.73 4.16
N GLY A 773 1.48 31.92 4.50
CA GLY A 773 1.99 32.91 3.54
C GLY A 773 0.91 33.79 2.90
N SER A 774 -0.10 34.19 3.68
CA SER A 774 -1.11 35.21 3.35
C SER A 774 -0.49 36.59 3.10
N GLU A 775 -1.18 37.46 2.36
CA GLU A 775 -0.76 38.86 2.17
C GLU A 775 -0.84 39.69 3.47
N GLU A 776 -1.62 39.21 4.43
CA GLU A 776 -1.87 39.83 5.74
C GLU A 776 -0.81 39.47 6.79
N SER A 777 0.20 38.67 6.43
CA SER A 777 1.31 38.28 7.31
C SER A 777 2.68 38.66 6.72
N SER A 778 3.75 38.26 7.41
CA SER A 778 5.14 38.48 7.06
C SER A 778 5.52 39.96 6.88
N ASP A 779 5.19 40.83 7.84
CA ASP A 779 5.61 42.24 7.86
C ASP A 779 7.11 42.38 7.54
N PRO A 780 7.53 43.32 6.68
CA PRO A 780 8.94 43.45 6.29
C PRO A 780 9.91 43.59 7.46
N GLY A 781 9.55 44.35 8.51
CA GLY A 781 10.38 44.53 9.69
C GLY A 781 10.49 43.25 10.51
N PHE A 782 9.38 42.52 10.65
CA PHE A 782 9.36 41.22 11.32
C PHE A 782 10.24 40.19 10.57
N VAL A 783 10.05 40.07 9.24
CA VAL A 783 10.84 39.17 8.40
C VAL A 783 12.33 39.45 8.55
N GLN A 784 12.74 40.73 8.48
CA GLN A 784 14.14 41.12 8.63
C GLN A 784 14.68 40.81 10.03
N ALA A 785 13.90 41.10 11.08
CA ALA A 785 14.31 40.83 12.47
C ALA A 785 14.48 39.35 12.79
N THR A 786 13.80 38.46 12.04
CA THR A 786 13.99 37.01 12.22
C THR A 786 15.37 36.52 11.79
N GLY A 787 16.02 37.16 10.81
CA GLY A 787 17.29 36.70 10.26
C GLY A 787 17.23 35.27 9.70
N ALA A 788 16.04 34.80 9.29
CA ALA A 788 15.83 33.40 8.92
C ALA A 788 16.68 32.98 7.73
N ARG A 789 17.30 31.80 7.85
CA ARG A 789 17.97 31.12 6.72
C ARG A 789 17.01 30.21 5.97
N LEU A 790 15.99 29.71 6.67
CA LEU A 790 14.99 28.80 6.13
C LEU A 790 13.59 29.26 6.54
N ALA A 791 12.74 29.54 5.56
CA ALA A 791 11.34 29.89 5.74
C ALA A 791 10.46 28.73 5.22
N LEU A 792 9.70 28.11 6.12
CA LEU A 792 8.87 26.95 5.83
C LEU A 792 7.42 27.39 5.67
N VAL A 793 6.77 26.97 4.59
CA VAL A 793 5.35 27.21 4.32
C VAL A 793 4.61 25.88 4.35
N SER A 794 3.57 25.78 5.18
CA SER A 794 2.58 24.72 5.06
C SER A 794 1.40 25.24 4.22
N ALA A 795 1.24 24.77 2.99
CA ALA A 795 0.11 25.20 2.17
C ALA A 795 -0.30 24.11 1.18
N GLY A 796 -1.59 24.03 0.88
CA GLY A 796 -2.13 23.03 -0.03
C GLY A 796 -1.86 23.40 -1.49
N TYR A 797 -1.52 22.43 -2.34
CA TYR A 797 -1.33 22.68 -3.78
C TYR A 797 -2.58 23.29 -4.42
N GLY A 798 -2.38 24.45 -5.05
CA GLY A 798 -3.30 25.59 -5.05
C GLY A 798 -4.69 25.36 -4.45
N ASN A 799 -4.64 25.47 -3.13
CA ASN A 799 -5.71 25.91 -2.27
C ASN A 799 -6.48 27.11 -2.84
N ARG A 800 -7.70 27.30 -2.31
CA ARG A 800 -8.63 28.37 -2.71
C ARG A 800 -8.14 29.80 -2.42
N PHE A 801 -7.19 29.96 -1.50
CA PHE A 801 -6.70 31.26 -1.02
C PHE A 801 -5.55 31.81 -1.86
N GLY A 802 -4.93 30.97 -2.71
CA GLY A 802 -3.74 31.33 -3.48
C GLY A 802 -2.47 31.39 -2.64
N HIS A 803 -2.43 30.67 -1.50
CA HIS A 803 -1.27 30.63 -0.61
C HIS A 803 -0.18 29.64 -1.09
N PRO A 804 1.11 29.88 -0.80
CA PRO A 804 1.65 31.18 -0.37
C PRO A 804 1.58 32.19 -1.51
N ARG A 805 1.43 33.46 -1.14
CA ARG A 805 1.36 34.55 -2.12
C ARG A 805 2.75 34.82 -2.70
N PRO A 806 2.91 34.99 -4.02
CA PRO A 806 4.23 35.17 -4.64
C PRO A 806 5.04 36.34 -4.05
N GLN A 807 4.37 37.42 -3.65
CA GLN A 807 5.00 38.58 -3.01
C GLN A 807 5.59 38.26 -1.63
N ILE A 808 4.93 37.39 -0.86
CA ILE A 808 5.41 36.95 0.45
C ILE A 808 6.61 36.03 0.30
N VAL A 809 6.57 35.11 -0.67
CA VAL A 809 7.72 34.26 -1.01
C VAL A 809 8.93 35.11 -1.40
N ARG A 810 8.75 36.11 -2.28
CA ARG A 810 9.83 37.03 -2.66
C ARG A 810 10.36 37.83 -1.47
N ARG A 811 9.49 38.26 -0.55
CA ARG A 811 9.90 39.01 0.66
C ARG A 811 10.87 38.20 1.53
N TRP A 812 10.53 36.94 1.81
CA TRP A 812 11.43 36.02 2.52
C TRP A 812 12.73 35.76 1.77
N GLN A 813 12.66 35.57 0.44
CA GLN A 813 13.85 35.38 -0.39
C GLN A 813 14.78 36.61 -0.41
N HIS A 814 14.21 37.82 -0.47
CA HIS A 814 14.97 39.07 -0.42
C HIS A 814 15.63 39.30 0.95
N ALA A 815 15.04 38.79 2.02
CA ALA A 815 15.65 38.77 3.34
C ALA A 815 16.73 37.69 3.52
N GLY A 816 17.00 36.89 2.48
CA GLY A 816 18.07 35.88 2.47
C GLY A 816 17.64 34.45 2.83
N ALA A 817 16.34 34.20 3.03
CA ALA A 817 15.84 32.87 3.38
C ALA A 817 15.61 31.98 2.14
N GLU A 818 15.95 30.69 2.25
CA GLU A 818 15.39 29.67 1.34
C GLU A 818 13.93 29.40 1.75
N VAL A 819 13.00 29.48 0.78
CA VAL A 819 11.58 29.24 1.04
C VAL A 819 11.21 27.85 0.52
N LEU A 820 10.72 26.99 1.42
CA LEU A 820 10.23 25.65 1.09
C LEU A 820 8.74 25.54 1.38
N ASN A 821 8.02 24.81 0.52
CA ASN A 821 6.57 24.64 0.62
C ASN A 821 6.21 23.14 0.64
N THR A 822 5.41 22.72 1.62
CA THR A 822 4.96 21.32 1.73
C THR A 822 4.22 20.83 0.49
N ALA A 823 3.51 21.70 -0.24
CA ALA A 823 2.87 21.33 -1.51
C ALA A 823 3.86 20.74 -2.53
N GLU A 824 5.08 21.27 -2.62
CA GLU A 824 6.10 20.86 -3.59
C GLU A 824 7.10 19.86 -3.03
N SER A 825 7.36 19.94 -1.73
CA SER A 825 8.40 19.17 -1.06
C SER A 825 7.86 17.90 -0.40
N GLY A 826 6.55 17.81 -0.16
CA GLY A 826 5.99 16.91 0.83
C GLY A 826 6.39 17.33 2.25
N ALA A 827 6.38 16.39 3.19
CA ALA A 827 6.87 16.64 4.54
C ALA A 827 8.32 17.17 4.52
N LEU A 828 8.57 18.19 5.35
CA LEU A 828 9.86 18.84 5.51
C LEU A 828 10.45 18.41 6.86
N GLY A 829 11.54 17.65 6.84
CA GLY A 829 12.34 17.37 8.03
C GLY A 829 13.44 18.41 8.18
N VAL A 830 13.59 19.00 9.35
CA VAL A 830 14.57 20.02 9.68
C VAL A 830 15.28 19.64 10.97
N TRP A 831 16.61 19.63 10.96
CA TRP A 831 17.44 19.26 12.10
C TRP A 831 18.26 20.47 12.54
N LEU A 832 18.15 20.80 13.83
CA LEU A 832 18.98 21.79 14.52
C LEU A 832 19.98 21.03 15.39
N ARG A 833 21.16 20.77 14.83
CA ARG A 833 22.18 19.86 15.37
C ARG A 833 23.54 20.52 15.45
N ALA A 834 24.48 19.87 16.13
CA ALA A 834 25.85 20.37 16.28
C ALA A 834 26.61 20.51 14.94
N ASP A 835 26.28 19.67 13.94
CA ASP A 835 26.81 19.73 12.58
C ASP A 835 26.17 20.82 11.70
N GLY A 836 25.12 21.48 12.21
CA GLY A 836 24.47 22.63 11.60
C GLY A 836 22.99 22.42 11.30
N LEU A 837 22.43 23.36 10.55
CA LEU A 837 21.05 23.30 10.06
C LEU A 837 21.00 22.39 8.82
N ALA A 838 20.27 21.27 8.92
CA ALA A 838 20.00 20.37 7.80
C ALA A 838 18.51 20.32 7.47
N VAL A 839 18.16 20.16 6.19
CA VAL A 839 16.78 20.06 5.71
C VAL A 839 16.62 18.92 4.71
N ARG A 840 15.49 18.22 4.77
CA ARG A 840 15.15 17.11 3.85
C ARG A 840 13.71 17.24 3.38
N GLU A 841 13.54 17.23 2.06
CA GLU A 841 12.24 17.22 1.40
C GLU A 841 11.83 15.80 1.04
N ARG A 842 10.65 15.35 1.50
CA ARG A 842 10.17 13.97 1.30
C ARG A 842 10.13 13.56 -0.18
N ARG A 843 9.61 14.42 -1.05
CA ARG A 843 9.49 14.14 -2.50
C ARG A 843 10.84 14.04 -3.20
N ARG A 844 11.84 14.81 -2.77
CA ARG A 844 13.20 14.76 -3.34
C ARG A 844 14.01 13.58 -2.84
N TRP A 845 13.84 13.22 -1.57
CA TRP A 845 14.55 12.08 -0.97
C TRP A 845 14.00 10.73 -1.42
N ARG A 846 12.68 10.63 -1.67
CA ARG A 846 12.05 9.43 -2.25
C ARG A 846 11.35 9.78 -3.57
N PRO A 847 12.11 10.00 -4.64
CA PRO A 847 11.53 10.27 -5.94
C PRO A 847 10.78 9.05 -6.44
N ARG A 848 9.65 9.30 -7.11
CA ARG A 848 8.77 8.26 -7.66
C ARG A 848 8.38 8.68 -9.06
N LEU A 849 8.36 7.73 -10.00
CA LEU A 849 7.96 8.01 -11.39
C LEU A 849 6.55 8.60 -11.53
N TRP A 850 5.67 8.39 -10.54
CA TRP A 850 4.30 8.91 -10.51
C TRP A 850 4.13 10.17 -9.67
N ASP A 851 5.24 10.75 -9.17
CA ASP A 851 5.22 12.02 -8.46
C ASP A 851 4.81 13.15 -9.41
N ALA A 852 3.61 13.69 -9.21
CA ALA A 852 3.05 14.74 -10.05
C ALA A 852 3.95 15.99 -10.10
N VAL A 853 4.71 16.28 -9.04
CA VAL A 853 5.63 17.43 -8.98
C VAL A 853 6.84 17.21 -9.88
N GLN A 854 7.41 16.00 -9.87
CA GLN A 854 8.56 15.66 -10.69
C GLN A 854 8.20 15.51 -12.16
N ALA A 855 7.05 14.92 -12.46
CA ALA A 855 6.54 14.82 -13.82
C ALA A 855 6.39 16.22 -14.47
N LYS A 856 5.93 17.23 -13.71
CA LYS A 856 5.84 18.62 -14.17
C LYS A 856 7.21 19.25 -14.41
N ARG A 857 8.19 19.03 -13.51
CA ARG A 857 9.57 19.51 -13.69
C ARG A 857 10.25 18.88 -14.92
N ALA A 858 9.95 17.62 -15.23
CA ALA A 858 10.48 16.93 -16.41
C ALA A 858 9.77 17.34 -17.72
N ALA A 859 8.49 17.68 -17.66
CA ALA A 859 7.72 18.17 -18.82
C ALA A 859 8.03 19.64 -19.15
N GLY A 860 8.41 20.44 -18.15
CA GLY A 860 8.98 21.77 -18.32
C GLY A 860 10.45 21.69 -18.71
N LEU A 861 10.75 21.33 -19.97
CA LEU A 861 12.05 21.64 -20.57
C LEU A 861 12.19 23.17 -20.69
N SER A 862 12.60 23.82 -19.60
CA SER A 862 13.22 25.13 -19.60
C SER A 862 14.30 25.21 -18.52
N TYR A 863 15.52 25.32 -19.02
CA TYR A 863 16.83 25.49 -18.39
C TYR A 863 16.85 26.05 -16.94
N ARG A 864 17.21 25.18 -15.99
CA ARG A 864 18.20 25.49 -14.92
C ARG A 864 18.74 24.17 -14.36
N PRO A 865 20.02 23.84 -14.57
CA PRO A 865 20.60 22.63 -14.01
C PRO A 865 20.69 22.74 -12.48
N ALA A 866 20.36 21.65 -11.79
CA ALA A 866 20.40 21.50 -10.33
C ALA A 866 21.83 21.50 -9.74
N THR A 867 22.85 21.83 -10.54
CA THR A 867 24.27 21.77 -10.19
C THR A 867 24.81 23.03 -9.50
N THR A 868 23.98 24.03 -9.20
CA THR A 868 24.39 25.23 -8.45
C THR A 868 24.10 25.18 -6.96
N ARG A 869 23.76 24.01 -6.42
CA ARG A 869 23.68 23.83 -4.97
C ARG A 869 25.02 23.31 -4.45
N PRO A 870 25.67 24.01 -3.50
CA PRO A 870 26.80 23.39 -2.80
C PRO A 870 26.28 22.11 -2.17
N GLY A 871 26.91 21.00 -2.54
CA GLY A 871 26.65 19.70 -1.93
C GLY A 871 26.93 19.81 -0.45
N VAL A 872 25.92 19.52 0.35
CA VAL A 872 26.07 19.18 1.76
C VAL A 872 25.70 17.70 1.85
N PRO A 873 26.55 16.86 2.46
CA PRO A 873 26.49 15.39 2.41
C PRO A 873 25.16 14.75 2.82
#